data_AF-A0AAX6DP64-F1
#
_entry.id   AF-A0AAX6DP64-F1
#
_cell.length_a   1.000
_cell.length_b   1.000
_cell.length_c   1.000
_cell.angle_alpha   90.00
_cell.angle_beta   90.00
_cell.angle_gamma   90.00
#
_symmetry.space_group_name_H-M   'P 1'
#
loop_
_entity.id
_entity.type
_entity.pdbx_description
1 polymer ?
#
loop_
_entity_poly.entity_id
_entity_poly.type
_entity_poly.pdbx_seq_one_letter_code
_entity_poly.pdbx_strand_id
1 'polypeptide(L)'
;MSTIRLSVAPVSDLLRSSSNGANGGGVPLRSLSRSRLPATTTRRRRRRKGLPAVAMAKIVRKGKTKQDYPWPDELDLDPNVKGGVLSYLSHFKPLKEKPKPVTLPFEKPLMDLEKKIMDVQKMAAETGLDFTDQIISLESKYEQALKDLYTHLTPIQRVSIARHPNRPTFLDHVFNITEKFVELHGDRAGYDDPAIVTGIGSIEGRSYMFIGHQKGRNTKENIQRNFGMPTPHGYRKALRMMYYADHHRLPIISFIDTPGAYADLKSEELGQGEAIAFNLRTMFGLKVPIVTVVIGEGGSGGALAIGCANKLLMLENAVFYVASPEACAAILWKSSKASPKAAEKLKITATELCKLKIADGIIPEPLGGAHADSSWTSQQIKLAVVGAMDELMEMDTAQLLHHRMLKFRNIGGFIEGEPVDPEKKINMKKKEEPIELENLGTTSNLELETEVEKLKQQILKSKEGTSPEPIDVGVNELAEKVKKDVDQEITMVAESMGLTDKLDMLRSEIAKARTTPEQPMDASLKDKVNKLKKELEEGLSQYPNSGILNDKLNMLKELSRIQKLMPMKQEINKGLKEIMNRPDLKEKVNLLKKEISNTGASKASDLDDDQKEKLLRVKKEIASELEKTLKSMNLDVETLPSNPILSEIKEKLKELDLEIKEGIRDAINNSTDLKNKIEILKLEVENAGESPDAETKSKIVDLKQQIEKGLKEAINSSALIEKYETLKQEMAKVFPANVVEERFSGLSNGGLKQDVLQNKPTVGINVGSTGSHS
;
A
#
# COMPACT_ATOMS: atom_id res chain seq x y z
N MET A 1 20.12 -66.89 -42.36
CA MET A 1 19.28 -65.80 -42.92
C MET A 1 19.67 -64.48 -42.24
N SER A 2 19.73 -63.42 -43.04
CA SER A 2 19.94 -61.99 -42.74
C SER A 2 20.04 -61.49 -41.28
N THR A 3 21.23 -60.95 -40.98
CA THR A 3 21.53 -59.89 -40.00
C THR A 3 20.98 -58.51 -40.43
N ILE A 4 20.90 -57.53 -39.51
CA ILE A 4 21.65 -56.23 -39.54
C ILE A 4 21.23 -55.30 -38.37
N ARG A 5 22.22 -54.64 -37.75
CA ARG A 5 22.09 -53.39 -36.96
C ARG A 5 22.53 -52.22 -37.84
N LEU A 6 21.96 -51.02 -37.68
CA LEU A 6 22.69 -49.77 -37.99
C LEU A 6 22.09 -48.55 -37.25
N SER A 7 22.96 -47.60 -36.94
CA SER A 7 22.70 -46.27 -36.37
C SER A 7 22.79 -45.19 -37.45
N VAL A 8 22.25 -43.98 -37.23
CA VAL A 8 22.87 -42.67 -37.60
C VAL A 8 22.08 -41.47 -37.03
N ALA A 9 22.76 -40.32 -37.00
CA ALA A 9 22.46 -39.02 -36.36
C ALA A 9 21.26 -38.19 -36.92
N PRO A 10 20.84 -37.10 -36.22
CA PRO A 10 19.83 -36.15 -36.71
C PRO A 10 20.35 -35.22 -37.82
N VAL A 11 19.40 -34.64 -38.56
CA VAL A 11 19.60 -33.80 -39.75
C VAL A 11 19.73 -32.32 -39.37
N SER A 12 20.84 -31.68 -39.77
CA SER A 12 20.90 -30.25 -40.11
C SER A 12 20.53 -30.08 -41.59
N ASP A 13 20.18 -28.93 -42.16
CA ASP A 13 20.70 -27.57 -41.94
C ASP A 13 19.84 -26.53 -42.74
N LEU A 14 20.35 -25.31 -42.93
CA LEU A 14 19.86 -24.15 -43.74
C LEU A 14 18.99 -23.16 -42.94
N LEU A 15 19.20 -21.84 -42.89
CA LEU A 15 20.17 -20.88 -43.47
C LEU A 15 20.11 -19.59 -42.60
N ARG A 16 21.06 -18.64 -42.50
CA ARG A 16 22.43 -18.44 -43.05
C ARG A 16 23.18 -17.43 -42.14
N SER A 17 24.52 -17.50 -42.06
CA SER A 17 25.35 -16.44 -41.43
C SER A 17 25.67 -15.28 -42.39
N SER A 18 25.91 -14.07 -41.86
CA SER A 18 26.81 -13.10 -42.48
C SER A 18 28.03 -12.89 -41.58
N SER A 19 29.20 -13.14 -42.15
CA SER A 19 30.51 -12.93 -41.52
C SER A 19 31.19 -11.71 -42.13
N ASN A 20 31.95 -10.98 -41.34
CA ASN A 20 33.20 -10.38 -41.80
C ASN A 20 34.13 -10.18 -40.60
N GLY A 21 35.40 -10.52 -40.78
CA GLY A 21 36.45 -10.31 -39.79
C GLY A 21 37.80 -10.21 -40.50
N ALA A 22 38.81 -9.71 -39.79
CA ALA A 22 40.21 -9.80 -40.21
C ALA A 22 41.14 -9.70 -39.01
N ASN A 23 42.06 -10.67 -38.92
CA ASN A 23 43.44 -10.64 -38.41
C ASN A 23 43.76 -9.94 -37.06
N GLY A 24 44.57 -10.51 -36.17
CA GLY A 24 45.30 -11.79 -36.23
C GLY A 24 46.52 -11.77 -35.29
N GLY A 25 46.99 -12.95 -34.86
CA GLY A 25 48.21 -13.08 -34.06
C GLY A 25 48.07 -14.02 -32.88
N GLY A 26 48.74 -15.17 -32.93
CA GLY A 26 48.85 -16.09 -31.79
C GLY A 26 50.07 -17.01 -31.93
N VAL A 27 50.66 -17.40 -30.79
CA VAL A 27 51.65 -18.49 -30.66
C VAL A 27 51.45 -19.17 -29.29
N PRO A 28 51.54 -20.51 -29.16
CA PRO A 28 51.26 -21.26 -27.92
C PRO A 28 52.52 -21.86 -27.26
N LEU A 29 52.36 -22.54 -26.09
CA LEU A 29 53.09 -23.73 -25.52
C LEU A 29 52.88 -23.76 -23.98
N ARG A 30 52.32 -24.80 -23.34
CA ARG A 30 52.84 -26.15 -22.92
C ARG A 30 53.77 -26.18 -21.68
N SER A 31 53.46 -27.13 -20.78
CA SER A 31 54.23 -27.59 -19.58
C SER A 31 54.32 -26.57 -18.42
N LEU A 32 54.27 -26.95 -17.13
CA LEU A 32 54.88 -28.12 -16.47
C LEU A 32 53.96 -28.93 -15.52
N SER A 33 54.46 -30.10 -15.13
CA SER A 33 53.76 -31.18 -14.43
C SER A 33 54.06 -31.28 -12.93
N ARG A 34 53.05 -31.76 -12.18
CA ARG A 34 53.11 -32.67 -11.00
C ARG A 34 54.43 -32.79 -10.20
N SER A 35 54.30 -32.60 -8.89
CA SER A 35 54.95 -33.47 -7.89
C SER A 35 53.87 -34.20 -7.04
N ARG A 36 54.21 -35.34 -6.45
CA ARG A 36 53.26 -36.40 -6.02
C ARG A 36 53.66 -36.98 -4.66
N LEU A 37 52.66 -37.38 -3.86
CA LEU A 37 52.66 -38.50 -2.89
C LEU A 37 53.53 -38.40 -1.61
N PRO A 38 53.38 -39.31 -0.61
CA PRO A 38 52.35 -40.36 -0.43
C PRO A 38 51.58 -40.31 0.91
N ALA A 39 50.61 -41.23 1.07
CA ALA A 39 49.85 -41.49 2.30
C ALA A 39 50.28 -42.82 2.98
N THR A 40 49.94 -43.00 4.27
CA THR A 40 49.72 -44.34 4.89
C THR A 40 48.86 -44.28 6.16
N THR A 41 47.63 -44.80 6.05
CA THR A 41 46.98 -45.82 6.92
C THR A 41 47.56 -46.21 8.29
N THR A 42 46.72 -46.24 9.34
CA THR A 42 46.27 -47.50 10.03
C THR A 42 45.18 -47.34 11.13
N ARG A 43 44.45 -48.44 11.38
CA ARG A 43 43.35 -48.67 12.35
C ARG A 43 43.79 -48.68 13.84
N ARG A 44 42.92 -48.24 14.79
CA ARG A 44 42.20 -49.14 15.76
C ARG A 44 41.31 -48.44 16.84
N ARG A 45 40.18 -49.11 17.12
CA ARG A 45 39.21 -49.00 18.24
C ARG A 45 39.77 -48.63 19.65
N ARG A 46 39.05 -47.80 20.43
CA ARG A 46 38.12 -48.22 21.55
C ARG A 46 37.44 -47.03 22.30
N ARG A 47 36.37 -47.37 23.03
CA ARG A 47 35.62 -46.60 24.07
C ARG A 47 36.56 -45.79 25.01
N ARG A 48 36.16 -44.71 25.69
CA ARG A 48 34.93 -44.51 26.51
C ARG A 48 34.76 -43.02 26.93
N LYS A 49 33.53 -42.62 27.30
CA LYS A 49 33.08 -41.39 28.02
C LYS A 49 34.11 -40.35 28.47
N GLY A 50 33.86 -39.08 28.12
CA GLY A 50 34.31 -37.88 28.83
C GLY A 50 33.78 -36.61 28.15
N LEU A 51 33.12 -35.72 28.89
CA LEU A 51 32.91 -34.34 28.42
C LEU A 51 34.25 -33.61 28.46
N PRO A 52 34.52 -32.71 27.49
CA PRO A 52 35.36 -31.55 27.72
C PRO A 52 34.52 -30.27 27.60
N ALA A 53 34.58 -29.44 28.65
CA ALA A 53 34.15 -28.05 28.55
C ALA A 53 35.02 -27.34 27.49
N VAL A 54 34.40 -26.63 26.56
CA VAL A 54 35.13 -25.79 25.60
C VAL A 54 35.47 -24.48 26.30
N ALA A 55 36.75 -24.33 26.67
CA ALA A 55 37.26 -23.08 27.21
C ALA A 55 37.20 -21.97 26.14
N MET A 56 36.61 -20.83 26.50
CA MET A 56 36.58 -19.62 25.67
C MET A 56 38.00 -19.04 25.52
N ALA A 57 38.71 -19.46 24.46
CA ALA A 57 39.98 -18.86 24.07
C ALA A 57 39.73 -17.45 23.49
N LYS A 58 39.87 -16.43 24.34
CA LYS A 58 39.67 -15.00 24.02
C LYS A 58 40.77 -14.50 23.07
N ILE A 59 40.62 -14.74 21.76
CA ILE A 59 41.52 -14.21 20.72
C ILE A 59 41.29 -12.69 20.60
N VAL A 60 42.07 -11.93 21.36
CA VAL A 60 42.11 -10.46 21.28
C VAL A 60 42.86 -10.05 20.00
N ARG A 61 42.13 -9.94 18.88
CA ARG A 61 42.62 -9.19 17.69
C ARG A 61 42.53 -7.69 17.96
N LYS A 62 43.52 -7.14 18.68
CA LYS A 62 43.81 -5.70 18.65
C LYS A 62 44.11 -5.28 17.20
N GLY A 63 43.46 -4.23 16.69
CA GLY A 63 43.87 -3.58 15.43
C GLY A 63 42.88 -3.56 14.26
N LYS A 64 41.56 -3.63 14.48
CA LYS A 64 40.56 -3.27 13.45
C LYS A 64 39.47 -2.35 14.04
N THR A 65 39.77 -1.06 14.09
CA THR A 65 38.83 0.01 14.53
C THR A 65 38.43 0.97 13.40
N LYS A 66 38.60 0.54 12.14
CA LYS A 66 37.76 0.99 11.03
C LYS A 66 37.04 -0.23 10.47
N GLN A 67 35.74 -0.08 10.26
CA GLN A 67 34.88 -1.08 9.64
C GLN A 67 34.93 -0.85 8.13
N ASP A 68 36.07 -1.19 7.53
CA ASP A 68 36.32 -1.02 6.11
C ASP A 68 35.35 -1.94 5.35
N TYR A 69 34.27 -1.35 4.85
CA TYR A 69 33.36 -1.99 3.90
C TYR A 69 34.15 -2.36 2.63
N PRO A 70 33.76 -3.42 1.90
CA PRO A 70 34.47 -3.88 0.70
C PRO A 70 34.26 -2.98 -0.55
N TRP A 71 33.98 -1.70 -0.35
CA TRP A 71 33.97 -0.71 -1.43
C TRP A 71 35.39 -0.13 -1.53
N PRO A 72 36.05 -0.17 -2.70
CA PRO A 72 37.30 0.54 -2.88
C PRO A 72 37.03 2.04 -2.70
N ASP A 73 37.87 2.72 -1.90
CA ASP A 73 37.71 4.14 -1.55
C ASP A 73 37.70 5.04 -2.80
N GLU A 74 38.43 4.63 -3.83
CA GLU A 74 38.42 5.19 -5.18
C GLU A 74 38.13 4.06 -6.17
N LEU A 75 37.24 4.31 -7.14
CA LEU A 75 37.02 3.38 -8.24
C LEU A 75 38.30 3.33 -9.09
N ASP A 76 38.96 2.18 -9.15
CA ASP A 76 39.92 1.89 -10.23
C ASP A 76 39.11 1.85 -11.55
N LEU A 77 39.09 3.01 -12.22
CA LEU A 77 38.33 3.24 -13.44
C LEU A 77 38.97 2.47 -14.61
N ASP A 78 38.26 1.50 -15.19
CA ASP A 78 38.60 1.04 -16.55
C ASP A 78 38.34 2.19 -17.53
N PRO A 79 39.39 2.75 -18.18
CA PRO A 79 39.24 3.92 -19.04
C PRO A 79 38.42 3.65 -20.31
N ASN A 80 38.05 2.39 -20.59
CA ASN A 80 37.27 2.03 -21.78
C ASN A 80 35.75 2.16 -21.61
N VAL A 81 35.23 2.38 -20.39
CA VAL A 81 33.77 2.47 -20.15
C VAL A 81 33.24 3.90 -20.44
N LYS A 82 33.11 4.22 -21.73
CA LYS A 82 32.39 5.43 -22.18
C LYS A 82 30.87 5.24 -22.08
N GLY A 83 30.29 5.61 -20.94
CA GLY A 83 28.83 5.54 -20.74
C GLY A 83 28.28 5.99 -19.39
N GLY A 84 29.13 6.39 -18.44
CA GLY A 84 28.71 6.70 -17.08
C GLY A 84 28.64 5.47 -16.17
N VAL A 85 28.72 5.72 -14.86
CA VAL A 85 28.83 4.68 -13.83
C VAL A 85 27.57 3.81 -13.78
N LEU A 86 27.74 2.52 -13.48
CA LEU A 86 26.68 1.63 -13.00
C LEU A 86 26.11 2.16 -11.67
N SER A 87 25.20 3.12 -11.76
CA SER A 87 24.81 4.01 -10.66
C SER A 87 24.13 3.29 -9.49
N TYR A 88 23.62 2.07 -9.71
CA TYR A 88 22.92 1.28 -8.70
C TYR A 88 23.78 0.91 -7.48
N LEU A 89 25.06 0.52 -7.66
CA LEU A 89 25.95 0.19 -6.53
C LEU A 89 26.29 1.40 -5.65
N SER A 90 26.15 2.63 -6.16
CA SER A 90 26.46 3.85 -5.40
C SER A 90 25.51 4.10 -4.21
N HIS A 91 24.33 3.46 -4.23
CA HIS A 91 23.23 3.70 -3.28
C HIS A 91 23.30 2.83 -2.01
N PHE A 92 24.12 1.78 -1.97
CA PHE A 92 24.24 0.88 -0.79
C PHE A 92 25.60 0.95 -0.09
N LYS A 93 26.31 2.08 -0.25
CA LYS A 93 27.47 2.43 0.56
C LYS A 93 27.14 2.37 2.07
N PRO A 94 28.14 2.23 2.96
CA PRO A 94 27.93 2.41 4.39
C PRO A 94 27.18 3.73 4.65
N LEU A 95 26.19 3.69 5.55
CA LEU A 95 25.45 4.88 5.94
C LEU A 95 26.44 5.94 6.46
N LYS A 96 26.39 7.15 5.89
CA LYS A 96 27.24 8.27 6.31
C LYS A 96 26.99 8.68 7.77
N GLU A 97 25.77 8.44 8.24
CA GLU A 97 25.32 8.69 9.61
C GLU A 97 24.93 7.35 10.25
N LYS A 98 25.22 7.18 11.55
CA LYS A 98 24.73 6.00 12.27
C LYS A 98 23.19 6.03 12.33
N PRO A 99 22.49 4.89 12.13
CA PRO A 99 21.05 4.84 12.27
C PRO A 99 20.66 5.29 13.68
N LYS A 100 19.60 6.11 13.78
CA LYS A 100 19.14 6.63 15.07
C LYS A 100 18.65 5.47 15.95
N PRO A 101 18.91 5.49 17.26
CA PRO A 101 18.31 4.51 18.17
C PRO A 101 16.79 4.65 18.11
N VAL A 102 16.09 3.53 17.95
CA VAL A 102 14.62 3.45 17.91
C VAL A 102 14.19 2.52 19.04
N THR A 103 13.53 3.08 20.05
CA THR A 103 12.95 2.33 21.17
C THR A 103 11.57 1.80 20.77
N LEU A 104 11.34 0.49 20.93
CA LEU A 104 10.03 -0.11 20.71
C LEU A 104 9.08 0.18 21.88
N PRO A 105 7.74 0.20 21.68
CA PRO A 105 6.80 0.61 22.71
C PRO A 105 6.86 -0.22 24.01
N PHE A 106 7.24 -1.49 23.91
CA PHE A 106 7.37 -2.41 25.04
C PHE A 106 8.72 -2.32 25.77
N GLU A 107 9.70 -1.59 25.23
CA GLU A 107 11.02 -1.38 25.84
C GLU A 107 11.07 -0.12 26.73
N LYS A 108 10.02 0.71 26.72
CA LYS A 108 9.92 1.91 27.57
C LYS A 108 10.27 1.66 29.06
N PRO A 109 9.84 0.55 29.70
CA PRO A 109 10.24 0.25 31.08
C PRO A 109 11.75 0.04 31.28
N LEU A 110 12.47 -0.39 30.23
CA LEU A 110 13.94 -0.49 30.24
C LEU A 110 14.59 0.88 30.11
N MET A 111 14.05 1.77 29.25
CA MET A 111 14.52 3.16 29.15
C MET A 111 14.35 3.91 30.49
N ASP A 112 13.28 3.65 31.24
CA ASP A 112 13.06 4.24 32.56
C ASP A 112 14.06 3.72 33.61
N LEU A 113 14.62 2.51 33.42
CA LEU A 113 15.71 1.96 34.25
C LEU A 113 17.07 2.52 33.82
N GLU A 114 17.36 2.56 32.52
CA GLU A 114 18.58 3.15 31.95
C GLU A 114 18.72 4.63 32.34
N LYS A 115 17.62 5.40 32.25
CA LYS A 115 17.59 6.79 32.68
C LYS A 115 17.90 6.92 34.19
N LYS A 116 17.38 6.04 35.04
CA LYS A 116 17.72 6.03 36.48
C LYS A 116 19.20 5.71 36.71
N ILE A 117 19.79 4.79 35.95
CA ILE A 117 21.23 4.52 36.00
C ILE A 117 22.01 5.79 35.64
N MET A 118 21.65 6.47 34.54
CA MET A 118 22.28 7.73 34.12
C MET A 118 22.12 8.84 35.16
N ASP A 119 20.92 9.01 35.74
CA ASP A 119 20.64 10.03 36.75
C ASP A 119 21.45 9.76 38.04
N VAL A 120 21.60 8.51 38.45
CA VAL A 120 22.45 8.12 39.61
C VAL A 120 23.95 8.29 39.29
N GLN A 121 24.42 7.89 38.11
CA GLN A 121 25.80 8.13 37.66
C GLN A 121 26.13 9.63 37.63
N LYS A 122 25.18 10.45 37.18
CA LYS A 122 25.32 11.91 37.17
C LYS A 122 25.34 12.49 38.59
N MET A 123 24.44 12.06 39.47
CA MET A 123 24.46 12.46 40.89
C MET A 123 25.77 12.06 41.59
N ALA A 124 26.33 10.89 41.29
CA ALA A 124 27.65 10.47 41.80
C ALA A 124 28.76 11.43 41.36
N ALA A 125 28.77 11.81 40.08
CA ALA A 125 29.73 12.76 39.52
C ALA A 125 29.59 14.20 40.08
N GLU A 126 28.35 14.66 40.35
CA GLU A 126 28.08 16.00 40.86
C GLU A 126 28.28 16.14 42.37
N THR A 127 28.01 15.09 43.16
CA THR A 127 28.10 15.12 44.63
C THR A 127 29.41 14.55 45.19
N GLY A 128 30.17 13.77 44.41
CA GLY A 128 31.36 13.07 44.87
C GLY A 128 31.09 11.93 45.87
N LEU A 129 29.82 11.56 46.06
CA LEU A 129 29.40 10.44 46.91
C LEU A 129 29.51 9.11 46.14
N ASP A 130 29.92 8.05 46.85
CA ASP A 130 30.01 6.72 46.27
C ASP A 130 28.62 6.06 46.17
N PHE A 131 28.17 5.87 44.93
CA PHE A 131 26.95 5.14 44.58
C PHE A 131 27.25 3.84 43.82
N THR A 132 28.49 3.34 43.83
CA THR A 132 28.94 2.19 43.02
C THR A 132 28.05 0.96 43.22
N ASP A 133 27.74 0.59 44.47
CA ASP A 133 26.85 -0.54 44.79
C ASP A 133 25.42 -0.35 44.25
N GLN A 134 24.91 0.89 44.23
CA GLN A 134 23.59 1.20 43.71
C GLN A 134 23.57 1.14 42.18
N ILE A 135 24.62 1.62 41.52
CA ILE A 135 24.81 1.52 40.08
C ILE A 135 24.87 0.05 39.66
N ILE A 136 25.73 -0.77 40.29
CA ILE A 136 25.82 -2.21 40.02
C ILE A 136 24.48 -2.92 40.27
N SER A 137 23.75 -2.56 41.34
CA SER A 137 22.42 -3.12 41.62
C SER A 137 21.39 -2.75 40.54
N LEU A 138 21.42 -1.54 40.02
CA LEU A 138 20.52 -1.08 38.95
C LEU A 138 20.90 -1.68 37.60
N GLU A 139 22.19 -1.76 37.26
CA GLU A 139 22.71 -2.42 36.05
C GLU A 139 22.32 -3.91 36.03
N SER A 140 22.52 -4.64 37.13
CA SER A 140 22.11 -6.04 37.24
C SER A 140 20.59 -6.23 37.09
N LYS A 141 19.78 -5.31 37.67
CA LYS A 141 18.32 -5.31 37.47
C LYS A 141 17.93 -5.00 36.03
N TYR A 142 18.65 -4.11 35.36
CA TYR A 142 18.44 -3.78 33.95
C TYR A 142 18.76 -4.98 33.06
N GLU A 143 19.92 -5.63 33.23
CA GLU A 143 20.29 -6.84 32.49
C GLU A 143 19.26 -7.97 32.69
N GLN A 144 18.81 -8.18 33.92
CA GLN A 144 17.80 -9.20 34.22
C GLN A 144 16.44 -8.85 33.58
N ALA A 145 15.96 -7.61 33.74
CA ALA A 145 14.70 -7.18 33.13
C ALA A 145 14.73 -7.24 31.58
N LEU A 146 15.88 -6.90 30.97
CA LEU A 146 16.08 -6.97 29.53
C LEU A 146 16.05 -8.42 29.05
N LYS A 147 16.72 -9.33 29.77
CA LYS A 147 16.68 -10.77 29.49
C LYS A 147 15.28 -11.36 29.66
N ASP A 148 14.58 -11.02 30.74
CA ASP A 148 13.23 -11.52 31.02
C ASP A 148 12.21 -11.02 29.99
N LEU A 149 12.34 -9.77 29.53
CA LEU A 149 11.53 -9.18 28.45
C LEU A 149 11.76 -9.91 27.11
N TYR A 150 13.02 -10.08 26.70
CA TYR A 150 13.36 -10.67 25.40
C TYR A 150 13.11 -12.19 25.33
N THR A 151 13.13 -12.89 26.46
CA THR A 151 12.76 -14.31 26.53
C THR A 151 11.25 -14.54 26.43
N HIS A 152 10.42 -13.62 26.93
CA HIS A 152 8.95 -13.78 27.00
C HIS A 152 8.17 -12.91 25.98
N LEU A 153 8.77 -12.61 24.83
CA LEU A 153 8.14 -11.81 23.77
C LEU A 153 6.88 -12.45 23.20
N THR A 154 5.77 -11.74 23.28
CA THR A 154 4.50 -12.07 22.60
C THR A 154 4.64 -12.00 21.07
N PRO A 155 3.76 -12.67 20.30
CA PRO A 155 3.83 -12.66 18.83
C PRO A 155 3.84 -11.26 18.21
N ILE A 156 3.06 -10.31 18.76
CA ILE A 156 3.00 -8.93 18.23
C ILE A 156 4.26 -8.11 18.58
N GLN A 157 4.93 -8.41 19.69
CA GLN A 157 6.24 -7.83 20.01
C GLN A 157 7.31 -8.36 19.05
N ARG A 158 7.28 -9.66 18.70
CA ARG A 158 8.15 -10.24 17.66
C ARG A 158 7.90 -9.62 16.28
N VAL A 159 6.63 -9.40 15.88
CA VAL A 159 6.30 -8.60 14.67
C VAL A 159 6.92 -7.20 14.72
N SER A 160 6.90 -6.54 15.89
CA SER A 160 7.49 -5.21 16.06
C SER A 160 9.03 -5.23 15.90
N ILE A 161 9.70 -6.31 16.33
CA ILE A 161 11.14 -6.53 16.14
C ILE A 161 11.47 -6.93 14.69
N ALA A 162 10.60 -7.67 14.01
CA ALA A 162 10.71 -7.99 12.58
C ALA A 162 10.53 -6.74 11.70
N ARG A 163 9.72 -5.77 12.14
CA ARG A 163 9.50 -4.46 11.51
C ARG A 163 10.43 -3.36 12.01
N HIS A 164 11.46 -3.69 12.81
CA HIS A 164 12.33 -2.67 13.40
C HIS A 164 13.06 -1.86 12.29
N PRO A 165 13.07 -0.51 12.33
CA PRO A 165 13.65 0.29 11.25
C PRO A 165 15.15 0.05 10.98
N ASN A 166 15.89 -0.41 12.00
CA ASN A 166 17.31 -0.73 11.90
C ASN A 166 17.55 -2.24 11.73
N ARG A 167 16.52 -3.04 11.44
CA ARG A 167 16.68 -4.48 11.19
C ARG A 167 17.59 -4.69 9.96
N PRO A 168 18.59 -5.57 10.02
CA PRO A 168 19.50 -5.77 8.90
C PRO A 168 18.76 -6.29 7.67
N THR A 169 19.05 -5.70 6.52
CA THR A 169 18.42 -6.05 5.24
C THR A 169 19.18 -7.18 4.54
N PHE A 170 18.66 -7.66 3.41
CA PHE A 170 19.31 -8.68 2.58
C PHE A 170 20.77 -8.34 2.25
N LEU A 171 21.05 -7.15 1.70
CA LEU A 171 22.42 -6.73 1.37
C LEU A 171 23.32 -6.57 2.60
N ASP A 172 22.79 -6.18 3.77
CA ASP A 172 23.56 -6.17 5.01
C ASP A 172 24.09 -7.56 5.35
N HIS A 173 23.26 -8.60 5.22
CA HIS A 173 23.68 -9.97 5.45
C HIS A 173 24.62 -10.48 4.36
N VAL A 174 24.29 -10.29 3.08
CA VAL A 174 25.12 -10.78 1.96
C VAL A 174 26.55 -10.25 2.02
N PHE A 175 26.75 -8.94 2.27
CA PHE A 175 28.10 -8.37 2.39
C PHE A 175 28.86 -8.81 3.66
N ASN A 176 28.18 -9.28 4.71
CA ASN A 176 28.82 -9.80 5.92
C ASN A 176 29.16 -11.31 5.82
N ILE A 177 28.50 -12.08 4.94
CA ILE A 177 28.70 -13.54 4.83
C ILE A 177 29.51 -13.97 3.60
N THR A 178 29.60 -13.14 2.56
CA THR A 178 30.29 -13.48 1.30
C THR A 178 31.69 -12.88 1.20
N GLU A 179 32.62 -13.59 0.54
CA GLU A 179 33.95 -13.04 0.23
C GLU A 179 33.94 -12.06 -0.95
N LYS A 180 33.02 -12.31 -1.90
CA LYS A 180 32.76 -11.49 -3.09
C LYS A 180 31.28 -11.61 -3.41
N PHE A 181 30.66 -10.52 -3.85
CA PHE A 181 29.28 -10.48 -4.34
C PHE A 181 29.21 -9.62 -5.60
N VAL A 182 28.47 -10.09 -6.60
CA VAL A 182 28.20 -9.40 -7.87
C VAL A 182 26.69 -9.34 -8.08
N GLU A 183 26.12 -8.14 -7.96
CA GLU A 183 24.69 -7.88 -8.18
C GLU A 183 24.33 -8.05 -9.67
N LEU A 184 23.16 -8.63 -9.93
CA LEU A 184 22.63 -8.94 -11.25
C LEU A 184 21.24 -8.32 -11.41
N HIS A 185 21.02 -7.62 -12.53
CA HIS A 185 19.90 -6.68 -12.71
C HIS A 185 18.99 -7.04 -13.88
N GLY A 186 17.72 -6.63 -13.74
CA GLY A 186 16.65 -6.66 -14.74
C GLY A 186 15.84 -7.97 -14.77
N ASP A 187 14.69 -7.92 -15.41
CA ASP A 187 13.89 -9.11 -15.77
C ASP A 187 14.05 -9.53 -17.24
N ARG A 188 14.65 -8.66 -18.09
CA ARG A 188 14.72 -8.72 -19.57
C ARG A 188 13.39 -8.42 -20.30
N ALA A 189 12.36 -7.94 -19.60
CA ALA A 189 11.12 -7.40 -20.16
C ALA A 189 10.99 -5.87 -20.01
N GLY A 190 11.98 -5.20 -19.39
CA GLY A 190 12.15 -3.74 -19.45
C GLY A 190 12.30 -3.03 -18.12
N TYR A 191 12.24 -3.75 -17.00
CA TYR A 191 12.34 -3.15 -15.67
C TYR A 191 13.30 -3.92 -14.75
N ASP A 192 13.98 -3.20 -13.88
CA ASP A 192 14.78 -3.77 -12.80
C ASP A 192 14.15 -3.40 -11.46
N ASP A 193 13.34 -4.31 -10.91
CA ASP A 193 12.60 -4.05 -9.68
C ASP A 193 13.55 -3.88 -8.48
N PRO A 194 13.60 -2.69 -7.85
CA PRO A 194 14.53 -2.43 -6.76
C PRO A 194 14.17 -3.20 -5.47
N ALA A 195 12.93 -3.67 -5.29
CA ALA A 195 12.50 -4.41 -4.09
C ALA A 195 13.04 -5.84 -4.02
N ILE A 196 13.50 -6.41 -5.14
CA ILE A 196 14.24 -7.68 -5.19
C ILE A 196 15.68 -7.39 -5.59
N VAL A 197 16.65 -7.93 -4.85
CA VAL A 197 18.05 -7.95 -5.28
C VAL A 197 18.48 -9.38 -5.54
N THR A 198 19.27 -9.55 -6.60
CA THR A 198 19.82 -10.85 -7.01
C THR A 198 21.29 -10.73 -7.32
N GLY A 199 22.07 -11.78 -7.16
CA GLY A 199 23.48 -11.77 -7.52
C GLY A 199 24.21 -13.07 -7.22
N ILE A 200 25.44 -13.19 -7.71
CA ILE A 200 26.31 -14.33 -7.42
C ILE A 200 27.28 -13.92 -6.33
N GLY A 201 27.37 -14.73 -5.27
CA GLY A 201 28.35 -14.53 -4.19
C GLY A 201 29.08 -15.82 -3.86
N SER A 202 30.20 -15.71 -3.15
CA SER A 202 30.94 -16.88 -2.64
C SER A 202 30.96 -16.91 -1.12
N ILE A 203 30.76 -18.10 -0.55
CA ILE A 203 30.93 -18.40 0.88
C ILE A 203 31.88 -19.59 0.97
N GLU A 204 33.01 -19.42 1.66
CA GLU A 204 34.03 -20.45 1.90
C GLU A 204 34.52 -21.09 0.58
N GLY A 205 34.64 -20.27 -0.46
CA GLY A 205 35.09 -20.69 -1.79
C GLY A 205 34.05 -21.43 -2.63
N ARG A 206 32.82 -21.65 -2.12
CA ARG A 206 31.69 -22.16 -2.92
C ARG A 206 30.83 -21.00 -3.41
N SER A 207 30.41 -21.04 -4.66
CA SER A 207 29.57 -19.99 -5.26
C SER A 207 28.07 -20.32 -5.18
N TYR A 208 27.27 -19.32 -4.85
CA TYR A 208 25.83 -19.41 -4.64
C TYR A 208 25.12 -18.31 -5.44
N MET A 209 23.90 -18.60 -5.90
CA MET A 209 22.96 -17.57 -6.38
C MET A 209 22.16 -17.05 -5.19
N PHE A 210 22.26 -15.75 -4.92
CA PHE A 210 21.50 -15.06 -3.89
C PHE A 210 20.31 -14.34 -4.51
N ILE A 211 19.15 -14.44 -3.85
CA ILE A 211 17.89 -13.78 -4.25
C ILE A 211 17.20 -13.29 -2.98
N GLY A 212 16.88 -12.01 -2.84
CA GLY A 212 16.23 -11.54 -1.62
C GLY A 212 15.39 -10.29 -1.77
N HIS A 213 14.43 -10.12 -0.87
CA HIS A 213 13.73 -8.85 -0.68
C HIS A 213 14.70 -7.84 -0.06
N GLN A 214 14.76 -6.65 -0.64
CA GLN A 214 15.61 -5.57 -0.17
C GLN A 214 14.74 -4.40 0.30
N LYS A 215 14.62 -4.22 1.62
CA LYS A 215 14.10 -2.98 2.22
C LYS A 215 15.16 -1.87 2.18
N GLY A 216 14.78 -0.64 2.48
CA GLY A 216 15.73 0.48 2.65
C GLY A 216 16.14 0.67 4.11
N ARG A 217 17.37 1.15 4.35
CA ARG A 217 17.86 1.48 5.70
C ARG A 217 17.36 2.84 6.23
N ASN A 218 16.72 3.64 5.37
CA ASN A 218 16.13 4.93 5.70
C ASN A 218 14.89 5.20 4.82
N THR A 219 14.14 6.26 5.10
CA THR A 219 12.89 6.59 4.37
C THR A 219 13.10 6.75 2.86
N LYS A 220 14.22 7.34 2.44
CA LYS A 220 14.49 7.63 1.02
C LYS A 220 14.80 6.34 0.24
N GLU A 221 15.62 5.48 0.80
CA GLU A 221 15.87 4.13 0.29
C GLU A 221 14.61 3.27 0.34
N ASN A 222 13.77 3.37 1.38
CA ASN A 222 12.54 2.58 1.48
C ASN A 222 11.55 2.94 0.37
N ILE A 223 11.38 4.23 0.05
CA ILE A 223 10.56 4.65 -1.09
C ILE A 223 11.17 4.11 -2.41
N GLN A 224 12.49 4.25 -2.60
CA GLN A 224 13.17 3.73 -3.80
C GLN A 224 13.06 2.21 -3.95
N ARG A 225 13.12 1.46 -2.84
CA ARG A 225 13.05 0.00 -2.77
C ARG A 225 11.61 -0.52 -2.57
N ASN A 226 10.60 0.34 -2.71
CA ASN A 226 9.19 0.03 -2.50
C ASN A 226 8.89 -0.71 -1.19
N PHE A 227 9.59 -0.35 -0.10
CA PHE A 227 9.53 -1.00 1.22
C PHE A 227 9.76 -2.53 1.20
N GLY A 228 10.50 -3.03 0.21
CA GLY A 228 10.71 -4.46 -0.01
C GLY A 228 9.47 -5.18 -0.55
N MET A 229 8.51 -4.48 -1.15
CA MET A 229 7.32 -5.04 -1.82
C MET A 229 7.57 -5.17 -3.33
N PRO A 230 7.76 -6.39 -3.88
CA PRO A 230 8.02 -6.56 -5.30
C PRO A 230 6.78 -6.39 -6.16
N THR A 231 7.00 -5.77 -7.32
CA THR A 231 6.12 -5.80 -8.49
C THR A 231 6.30 -7.13 -9.25
N PRO A 232 5.51 -7.42 -10.30
CA PRO A 232 5.64 -8.66 -11.07
C PRO A 232 7.03 -8.81 -11.70
N HIS A 233 7.67 -7.68 -12.05
CA HIS A 233 9.03 -7.64 -12.60
C HIS A 233 10.08 -8.16 -11.60
N GLY A 234 9.90 -7.94 -10.29
CA GLY A 234 10.79 -8.46 -9.25
C GLY A 234 10.76 -9.98 -9.18
N TYR A 235 9.57 -10.58 -9.26
CA TYR A 235 9.42 -12.04 -9.31
C TYR A 235 9.96 -12.62 -10.62
N ARG A 236 9.73 -11.97 -11.77
CA ARG A 236 10.32 -12.37 -13.07
C ARG A 236 11.85 -12.27 -13.09
N LYS A 237 12.44 -11.25 -12.45
CA LYS A 237 13.90 -11.18 -12.21
C LYS A 237 14.38 -12.35 -11.36
N ALA A 238 13.71 -12.65 -10.24
CA ALA A 238 14.05 -13.79 -9.40
C ALA A 238 13.97 -15.11 -10.18
N LEU A 239 12.89 -15.33 -10.95
CA LEU A 239 12.69 -16.48 -11.82
C LEU A 239 13.83 -16.67 -12.82
N ARG A 240 14.22 -15.58 -13.50
CA ARG A 240 15.34 -15.56 -14.43
C ARG A 240 16.64 -16.02 -13.76
N MET A 241 16.89 -15.55 -12.53
CA MET A 241 18.09 -15.94 -11.77
C MET A 241 18.04 -17.37 -11.25
N MET A 242 16.86 -17.88 -10.89
CA MET A 242 16.66 -19.30 -10.57
C MET A 242 16.96 -20.20 -11.78
N TYR A 243 16.56 -19.80 -13.00
CA TYR A 243 16.93 -20.52 -14.22
C TYR A 243 18.43 -20.49 -14.52
N TYR A 244 19.11 -19.35 -14.34
CA TYR A 244 20.57 -19.28 -14.44
C TYR A 244 21.25 -20.18 -13.41
N ALA A 245 20.76 -20.19 -12.17
CA ALA A 245 21.30 -21.05 -11.11
C ALA A 245 21.14 -22.54 -11.44
N ASP A 246 19.97 -22.98 -11.93
CA ASP A 246 19.76 -24.37 -12.36
C ASP A 246 20.67 -24.77 -13.52
N HIS A 247 20.77 -23.90 -14.54
CA HIS A 247 21.61 -24.13 -15.72
C HIS A 247 23.10 -24.26 -15.35
N HIS A 248 23.60 -23.37 -14.49
CA HIS A 248 25.00 -23.35 -14.06
C HIS A 248 25.29 -24.21 -12.81
N ARG A 249 24.30 -24.95 -12.31
CA ARG A 249 24.40 -25.81 -11.11
C ARG A 249 24.84 -25.06 -9.84
N LEU A 250 24.44 -23.79 -9.71
CA LEU A 250 24.66 -22.98 -8.52
C LEU A 250 23.54 -23.25 -7.49
N PRO A 251 23.87 -23.64 -6.24
CA PRO A 251 22.91 -23.64 -5.15
C PRO A 251 22.28 -22.26 -4.94
N ILE A 252 21.00 -22.21 -4.53
CA ILE A 252 20.24 -20.98 -4.37
C ILE A 252 20.03 -20.69 -2.89
N ILE A 253 20.43 -19.50 -2.43
CA ILE A 253 20.10 -18.98 -1.10
C ILE A 253 19.12 -17.83 -1.28
N SER A 254 17.90 -17.98 -0.74
CA SER A 254 16.91 -16.91 -0.77
C SER A 254 16.68 -16.27 0.61
N PHE A 255 16.38 -14.98 0.61
CA PHE A 255 16.19 -14.18 1.82
C PHE A 255 14.84 -13.47 1.78
N ILE A 256 13.99 -13.75 2.77
CA ILE A 256 12.64 -13.21 2.86
C ILE A 256 12.59 -12.05 3.86
N ASP A 257 12.24 -10.87 3.36
CA ASP A 257 11.92 -9.67 4.14
C ASP A 257 10.97 -8.73 3.39
N THR A 258 9.69 -9.10 3.35
CA THR A 258 8.63 -8.34 2.67
C THR A 258 7.35 -8.33 3.49
N PRO A 259 6.64 -7.19 3.60
CA PRO A 259 5.30 -7.18 4.18
C PRO A 259 4.25 -7.81 3.24
N GLY A 260 4.57 -7.94 1.94
CA GLY A 260 3.73 -8.54 0.91
C GLY A 260 4.18 -8.17 -0.51
N ALA A 261 3.59 -8.81 -1.52
CA ALA A 261 3.71 -8.33 -2.90
C ALA A 261 3.08 -6.94 -3.05
N TYR A 262 3.59 -6.10 -3.95
CA TYR A 262 3.02 -4.78 -4.16
C TYR A 262 1.62 -4.89 -4.77
N ALA A 263 0.65 -4.22 -4.15
CA ALA A 263 -0.77 -4.33 -4.46
C ALA A 263 -1.28 -3.00 -5.03
N ASP A 264 -0.89 -2.70 -6.27
CA ASP A 264 -1.36 -1.56 -7.04
C ASP A 264 -1.97 -2.01 -8.38
N LEU A 265 -2.74 -1.11 -9.01
CA LEU A 265 -3.41 -1.39 -10.28
C LEU A 265 -2.42 -1.86 -11.36
N LYS A 266 -1.23 -1.24 -11.41
CA LYS A 266 -0.18 -1.56 -12.38
C LYS A 266 0.35 -2.99 -12.22
N SER A 267 0.56 -3.45 -10.98
CA SER A 267 1.01 -4.82 -10.71
C SER A 267 -0.05 -5.85 -11.10
N GLU A 268 -1.33 -5.56 -10.90
CA GLU A 268 -2.42 -6.44 -11.33
C GLU A 268 -2.54 -6.50 -12.87
N GLU A 269 -2.52 -5.35 -13.56
CA GLU A 269 -2.46 -5.27 -15.04
C GLU A 269 -1.27 -6.06 -15.61
N LEU A 270 -0.13 -6.01 -14.94
CA LEU A 270 1.10 -6.69 -15.32
C LEU A 270 1.18 -8.14 -14.82
N GLY A 271 0.16 -8.69 -14.18
CA GLY A 271 0.06 -10.08 -13.77
C GLY A 271 0.84 -10.45 -12.50
N GLN A 272 0.60 -9.78 -11.38
CA GLN A 272 1.21 -10.09 -10.07
C GLN A 272 0.96 -11.54 -9.62
N GLY A 273 -0.28 -12.02 -9.74
CA GLY A 273 -0.63 -13.42 -9.45
C GLY A 273 0.06 -14.42 -10.39
N GLU A 274 0.22 -14.08 -11.67
CA GLU A 274 0.93 -14.89 -12.67
C GLU A 274 2.40 -15.03 -12.30
N ALA A 275 3.09 -13.90 -12.05
CA ALA A 275 4.52 -13.90 -11.75
C ALA A 275 4.84 -14.67 -10.46
N ILE A 276 4.00 -14.55 -9.43
CA ILE A 276 4.09 -15.37 -8.22
C ILE A 276 3.88 -16.86 -8.56
N ALA A 277 2.81 -17.22 -9.26
CA ALA A 277 2.49 -18.62 -9.57
C ALA A 277 3.57 -19.31 -10.43
N PHE A 278 4.15 -18.61 -11.40
CA PHE A 278 5.26 -19.12 -12.21
C PHE A 278 6.53 -19.36 -11.39
N ASN A 279 6.84 -18.49 -10.41
CA ASN A 279 7.93 -18.75 -9.47
C ASN A 279 7.68 -20.01 -8.66
N LEU A 280 6.51 -20.12 -8.01
CA LEU A 280 6.15 -21.29 -7.19
C LEU A 280 6.30 -22.59 -8.00
N ARG A 281 5.67 -22.64 -9.19
CA ARG A 281 5.73 -23.78 -10.12
C ARG A 281 7.17 -24.12 -10.50
N THR A 282 7.98 -23.11 -10.85
CA THR A 282 9.35 -23.33 -11.31
C THR A 282 10.25 -23.82 -10.18
N MET A 283 10.10 -23.26 -8.96
CA MET A 283 10.89 -23.66 -7.80
C MET A 283 10.74 -25.14 -7.43
N PHE A 284 9.61 -25.79 -7.73
CA PHE A 284 9.48 -27.25 -7.58
C PHE A 284 10.35 -28.07 -8.55
N GLY A 285 10.67 -27.54 -9.73
CA GLY A 285 11.42 -28.23 -10.79
C GLY A 285 12.95 -28.01 -10.79
N LEU A 286 13.47 -27.07 -9.99
CA LEU A 286 14.91 -26.73 -9.96
C LEU A 286 15.76 -27.88 -9.41
N LYS A 287 16.78 -28.30 -10.15
CA LYS A 287 17.67 -29.45 -9.88
C LYS A 287 18.84 -29.12 -8.96
N VAL A 288 18.91 -27.87 -8.50
CA VAL A 288 19.88 -27.36 -7.51
C VAL A 288 19.22 -27.29 -6.12
N PRO A 289 20.00 -27.42 -5.02
CA PRO A 289 19.47 -27.23 -3.67
C PRO A 289 19.12 -25.76 -3.43
N ILE A 290 18.06 -25.55 -2.64
CA ILE A 290 17.53 -24.22 -2.29
C ILE A 290 17.40 -24.14 -0.77
N VAL A 291 17.95 -23.09 -0.17
CA VAL A 291 17.74 -22.73 1.25
C VAL A 291 17.15 -21.33 1.33
N THR A 292 16.00 -21.19 1.97
CA THR A 292 15.36 -19.90 2.28
C THR A 292 15.66 -19.51 3.71
N VAL A 293 15.93 -18.23 3.97
CA VAL A 293 16.00 -17.64 5.32
C VAL A 293 15.00 -16.50 5.43
N VAL A 294 14.02 -16.60 6.31
CA VAL A 294 13.17 -15.46 6.69
C VAL A 294 13.94 -14.60 7.69
N ILE A 295 14.41 -13.44 7.24
CA ILE A 295 15.21 -12.52 8.06
C ILE A 295 14.37 -11.42 8.72
N GLY A 296 13.20 -11.09 8.19
CA GLY A 296 12.30 -10.08 8.78
C GLY A 296 10.85 -10.52 8.71
N GLU A 297 10.09 -9.88 7.82
CA GLU A 297 8.71 -10.28 7.53
C GLU A 297 8.65 -11.23 6.33
N GLY A 298 7.80 -12.24 6.40
CA GLY A 298 7.38 -13.01 5.24
C GLY A 298 5.88 -12.84 5.01
N GLY A 299 5.55 -11.81 4.23
CA GLY A 299 4.18 -11.50 3.85
C GLY A 299 3.64 -12.35 2.70
N SER A 300 2.79 -13.31 3.02
CA SER A 300 1.85 -13.96 2.08
C SER A 300 2.53 -14.56 0.83
N GLY A 301 1.81 -14.58 -0.30
CA GLY A 301 2.30 -15.07 -1.59
C GLY A 301 3.57 -14.37 -2.08
N GLY A 302 3.77 -13.08 -1.74
CA GLY A 302 4.97 -12.34 -2.15
C GLY A 302 6.27 -12.79 -1.45
N ALA A 303 6.15 -13.29 -0.22
CA ALA A 303 7.23 -14.01 0.43
C ALA A 303 7.39 -15.42 -0.14
N LEU A 304 6.28 -16.14 -0.32
CA LEU A 304 6.29 -17.52 -0.82
C LEU A 304 6.89 -17.65 -2.24
N ALA A 305 6.77 -16.62 -3.07
CA ALA A 305 7.30 -16.53 -4.43
C ALA A 305 8.84 -16.66 -4.56
N ILE A 306 9.58 -16.58 -3.45
CA ILE A 306 11.00 -16.97 -3.39
C ILE A 306 11.29 -17.96 -2.24
N GLY A 307 10.23 -18.56 -1.68
CA GLY A 307 10.26 -19.38 -0.46
C GLY A 307 10.10 -20.89 -0.66
N CYS A 308 9.81 -21.37 -1.88
CA CYS A 308 9.62 -22.80 -2.19
C CYS A 308 10.95 -23.60 -2.20
N ALA A 309 11.59 -23.71 -1.04
CA ALA A 309 12.93 -24.26 -0.87
C ALA A 309 12.97 -25.66 -0.23
N ASN A 310 14.11 -26.36 -0.39
CA ASN A 310 14.36 -27.61 0.31
C ASN A 310 14.35 -27.40 1.83
N LYS A 311 15.06 -26.37 2.31
CA LYS A 311 14.99 -25.93 3.71
C LYS A 311 14.57 -24.46 3.83
N LEU A 312 13.73 -24.18 4.82
CA LEU A 312 13.26 -22.84 5.19
C LEU A 312 13.64 -22.62 6.65
N LEU A 313 14.58 -21.72 6.86
CA LEU A 313 15.06 -21.28 8.17
C LEU A 313 14.42 -19.93 8.50
N MET A 314 14.29 -19.61 9.78
CA MET A 314 13.78 -18.31 10.23
C MET A 314 14.71 -17.74 11.30
N LEU A 315 14.99 -16.44 11.26
CA LEU A 315 15.54 -15.76 12.43
C LEU A 315 14.51 -15.81 13.59
N GLU A 316 14.98 -15.84 14.82
CA GLU A 316 14.16 -16.03 16.02
C GLU A 316 12.96 -15.05 16.14
N ASN A 317 13.12 -13.79 15.77
CA ASN A 317 12.07 -12.77 15.82
C ASN A 317 11.42 -12.52 14.47
N ALA A 318 11.83 -13.24 13.41
CA ALA A 318 11.16 -13.18 12.12
C ALA A 318 9.75 -13.78 12.18
N VAL A 319 8.87 -13.31 11.29
CA VAL A 319 7.47 -13.72 11.22
C VAL A 319 7.09 -14.11 9.80
N PHE A 320 6.26 -15.15 9.64
CA PHE A 320 5.82 -15.63 8.33
C PHE A 320 4.30 -15.91 8.40
N TYR A 321 3.52 -15.33 7.49
CA TYR A 321 2.06 -15.30 7.62
C TYR A 321 1.33 -15.26 6.27
N VAL A 322 0.10 -15.79 6.23
CA VAL A 322 -0.77 -15.75 5.05
C VAL A 322 -1.37 -14.36 4.81
N ALA A 323 -1.64 -13.61 5.87
CA ALA A 323 -2.11 -12.23 5.86
C ALA A 323 -1.54 -11.51 7.09
N SER A 324 -1.32 -10.19 6.99
CA SER A 324 -0.78 -9.44 8.12
C SER A 324 -1.74 -9.49 9.33
N PRO A 325 -1.22 -9.40 10.57
CA PRO A 325 -2.07 -9.33 11.76
C PRO A 325 -3.14 -8.23 11.66
N GLU A 326 -2.79 -7.10 11.04
CA GLU A 326 -3.68 -5.96 10.82
C GLU A 326 -4.82 -6.30 9.85
N ALA A 327 -4.52 -6.92 8.70
CA ALA A 327 -5.53 -7.32 7.72
C ALA A 327 -6.44 -8.42 8.25
N CYS A 328 -5.87 -9.42 8.92
CA CYS A 328 -6.62 -10.49 9.58
C CYS A 328 -7.55 -9.93 10.68
N ALA A 329 -7.07 -8.96 11.48
CA ALA A 329 -7.86 -8.26 12.49
C ALA A 329 -9.02 -7.44 11.88
N ALA A 330 -8.76 -6.73 10.79
CA ALA A 330 -9.78 -5.99 10.06
C ALA A 330 -10.88 -6.89 9.47
N ILE A 331 -10.53 -8.08 8.95
CA ILE A 331 -11.49 -9.02 8.35
C ILE A 331 -12.29 -9.77 9.43
N LEU A 332 -11.60 -10.48 10.35
CA LEU A 332 -12.26 -11.41 11.29
C LEU A 332 -12.87 -10.71 12.51
N TRP A 333 -12.31 -9.59 12.95
CA TRP A 333 -12.77 -8.85 14.13
C TRP A 333 -13.33 -7.47 13.80
N LYS A 334 -13.41 -7.09 12.51
CA LYS A 334 -13.88 -5.77 12.04
C LYS A 334 -13.14 -4.60 12.72
N SER A 335 -11.90 -4.83 13.16
CA SER A 335 -11.12 -3.85 13.91
C SER A 335 -9.62 -4.18 13.88
N SER A 336 -8.81 -3.28 13.31
CA SER A 336 -7.34 -3.38 13.33
C SER A 336 -6.75 -3.40 14.75
N LYS A 337 -7.47 -2.89 15.75
CA LYS A 337 -7.06 -2.96 17.17
C LYS A 337 -6.94 -4.41 17.69
N ALA A 338 -7.56 -5.38 17.03
CA ALA A 338 -7.44 -6.80 17.37
C ALA A 338 -6.15 -7.48 16.83
N SER A 339 -5.21 -6.73 16.22
CA SER A 339 -3.95 -7.27 15.67
C SER A 339 -3.14 -8.16 16.62
N PRO A 340 -2.99 -7.87 17.93
CA PRO A 340 -2.31 -8.77 18.86
C PRO A 340 -2.95 -10.16 18.93
N LYS A 341 -4.29 -10.19 19.03
CA LYS A 341 -5.09 -11.42 19.07
C LYS A 341 -5.05 -12.17 17.74
N ALA A 342 -5.01 -11.45 16.62
CA ALA A 342 -4.83 -12.05 15.29
C ALA A 342 -3.44 -12.71 15.16
N ALA A 343 -2.36 -12.03 15.57
CA ALA A 343 -0.99 -12.56 15.53
C ALA A 343 -0.84 -13.86 16.36
N GLU A 344 -1.46 -13.92 17.55
CA GLU A 344 -1.50 -15.14 18.38
C GLU A 344 -2.25 -16.29 17.70
N LYS A 345 -3.43 -16.01 17.13
CA LYS A 345 -4.26 -17.05 16.48
C LYS A 345 -3.69 -17.55 15.16
N LEU A 346 -2.98 -16.70 14.42
CA LEU A 346 -2.29 -17.05 13.17
C LEU A 346 -0.98 -17.82 13.39
N LYS A 347 -0.43 -17.89 14.61
CA LYS A 347 0.79 -18.66 14.94
C LYS A 347 2.01 -18.31 14.07
N ILE A 348 2.23 -17.02 13.83
CA ILE A 348 3.15 -16.48 12.83
C ILE A 348 4.65 -16.52 13.19
N THR A 349 5.01 -16.99 14.39
CA THR A 349 6.38 -16.91 14.92
C THR A 349 7.22 -18.11 14.51
N ALA A 350 8.54 -17.92 14.36
CA ALA A 350 9.48 -19.00 14.02
C ALA A 350 9.29 -20.28 14.87
N THR A 351 9.08 -20.12 16.19
CA THR A 351 8.85 -21.22 17.13
C THR A 351 7.57 -22.01 16.85
N GLU A 352 6.46 -21.34 16.54
CA GLU A 352 5.21 -22.05 16.21
C GLU A 352 5.28 -22.69 14.82
N LEU A 353 5.91 -22.03 13.85
CA LEU A 353 6.05 -22.54 12.48
C LEU A 353 6.98 -23.76 12.38
N CYS A 354 8.00 -23.85 13.26
CA CYS A 354 8.79 -25.07 13.42
C CYS A 354 7.97 -26.20 14.06
N LYS A 355 7.14 -25.93 15.08
CA LYS A 355 6.21 -26.94 15.65
C LYS A 355 5.21 -27.46 14.61
N LEU A 356 4.76 -26.58 13.71
CA LEU A 356 3.88 -26.90 12.57
C LEU A 356 4.61 -27.55 11.38
N LYS A 357 5.95 -27.73 11.47
CA LYS A 357 6.81 -28.30 10.40
C LYS A 357 6.75 -27.52 9.07
N ILE A 358 6.47 -26.22 9.13
CA ILE A 358 6.51 -25.29 7.98
C ILE A 358 7.94 -24.75 7.80
N ALA A 359 8.60 -24.44 8.91
CA ALA A 359 10.01 -24.10 8.98
C ALA A 359 10.83 -25.28 9.52
N ASP A 360 12.05 -25.44 9.04
CA ASP A 360 12.95 -26.55 9.38
C ASP A 360 13.92 -26.21 10.54
N GLY A 361 14.06 -24.93 10.88
CA GLY A 361 14.98 -24.48 11.93
C GLY A 361 14.87 -23.00 12.27
N ILE A 362 15.31 -22.66 13.48
CA ILE A 362 15.37 -21.31 14.01
C ILE A 362 16.85 -20.91 14.14
N ILE A 363 17.19 -19.74 13.64
CA ILE A 363 18.50 -19.11 13.78
C ILE A 363 18.39 -18.11 14.93
N PRO A 364 19.20 -18.21 16.00
CA PRO A 364 19.11 -17.33 17.14
C PRO A 364 19.45 -15.88 16.77
N GLU A 365 18.80 -14.93 17.41
CA GLU A 365 19.16 -13.50 17.35
C GLU A 365 19.97 -13.12 18.61
N PRO A 366 20.80 -12.06 18.55
CA PRO A 366 21.45 -11.54 19.75
C PRO A 366 20.39 -10.92 20.67
N LEU A 367 20.73 -10.71 21.93
CA LEU A 367 19.84 -10.06 22.89
C LEU A 367 19.53 -8.63 22.43
N GLY A 368 18.26 -8.25 22.34
CA GLY A 368 17.80 -7.06 21.60
C GLY A 368 17.25 -7.33 20.19
N GLY A 369 17.55 -8.50 19.62
CA GLY A 369 17.21 -8.85 18.24
C GLY A 369 18.29 -8.47 17.22
N ALA A 370 18.11 -8.89 15.96
CA ALA A 370 19.12 -8.85 14.88
C ALA A 370 19.80 -7.49 14.62
N HIS A 371 19.16 -6.38 15.02
CA HIS A 371 19.71 -5.03 14.88
C HIS A 371 20.72 -4.65 15.99
N ALA A 372 20.74 -5.36 17.12
CA ALA A 372 21.70 -5.14 18.20
C ALA A 372 23.13 -5.59 17.84
N ASP A 373 23.27 -6.74 17.16
CA ASP A 373 24.52 -7.15 16.50
C ASP A 373 24.24 -7.82 15.15
N SER A 374 24.23 -6.98 14.11
CA SER A 374 24.00 -7.40 12.73
C SER A 374 25.13 -8.27 12.17
N SER A 375 26.37 -8.10 12.66
CA SER A 375 27.52 -8.88 12.18
C SER A 375 27.47 -10.29 12.74
N TRP A 376 27.23 -10.44 14.04
CA TRP A 376 27.01 -11.74 14.69
C TRP A 376 25.81 -12.47 14.09
N THR A 377 24.68 -11.77 13.88
CA THR A 377 23.48 -12.35 13.26
C THR A 377 23.79 -12.88 11.86
N SER A 378 24.56 -12.12 11.06
CA SER A 378 25.00 -12.56 9.73
C SER A 378 25.88 -13.81 9.80
N GLN A 379 26.78 -13.93 10.78
CA GLN A 379 27.56 -15.15 10.97
C GLN A 379 26.71 -16.35 11.41
N GLN A 380 25.66 -16.16 12.22
CA GLN A 380 24.72 -17.25 12.54
C GLN A 380 23.94 -17.71 11.31
N ILE A 381 23.50 -16.78 10.45
CA ILE A 381 22.89 -17.11 9.16
C ILE A 381 23.87 -17.90 8.30
N LYS A 382 25.13 -17.46 8.18
CA LYS A 382 26.16 -18.18 7.42
C LYS A 382 26.32 -19.62 7.91
N LEU A 383 26.48 -19.83 9.21
CA LEU A 383 26.65 -21.17 9.80
C LEU A 383 25.43 -22.07 9.51
N ALA A 384 24.22 -21.56 9.70
CA ALA A 384 22.99 -22.31 9.48
C ALA A 384 22.75 -22.64 8.00
N VAL A 385 23.03 -21.70 7.09
CA VAL A 385 22.90 -21.90 5.64
C VAL A 385 23.98 -22.86 5.11
N VAL A 386 25.24 -22.74 5.55
CA VAL A 386 26.31 -23.67 5.14
C VAL A 386 25.99 -25.09 5.60
N GLY A 387 25.61 -25.28 6.87
CA GLY A 387 25.21 -26.61 7.37
C GLY A 387 24.00 -27.20 6.64
N ALA A 388 22.99 -26.38 6.33
CA ALA A 388 21.84 -26.80 5.51
C ALA A 388 22.24 -27.14 4.07
N MET A 389 23.19 -26.40 3.47
CA MET A 389 23.68 -26.66 2.12
C MET A 389 24.56 -27.91 2.05
N ASP A 390 25.41 -28.16 3.05
CA ASP A 390 26.22 -29.39 3.12
C ASP A 390 25.34 -30.64 3.12
N GLU A 391 24.30 -30.69 3.97
CA GLU A 391 23.34 -31.81 4.01
C GLU A 391 22.58 -31.99 2.68
N LEU A 392 22.18 -30.89 2.04
CA LEU A 392 21.48 -30.96 0.75
C LEU A 392 22.41 -31.31 -0.42
N MET A 393 23.71 -31.01 -0.33
CA MET A 393 24.69 -31.35 -1.37
C MET A 393 25.13 -32.82 -1.33
N GLU A 394 24.85 -33.56 -0.25
CA GLU A 394 24.98 -35.02 -0.23
C GLU A 394 23.89 -35.75 -1.03
N MET A 395 22.79 -35.05 -1.36
CA MET A 395 21.65 -35.60 -2.11
C MET A 395 21.85 -35.48 -3.63
N ASP A 396 21.45 -36.51 -4.39
CA ASP A 396 21.37 -36.42 -5.85
C ASP A 396 20.18 -35.55 -6.32
N THR A 397 20.11 -35.23 -7.62
CA THR A 397 19.03 -34.40 -8.18
C THR A 397 17.63 -34.98 -7.97
N ALA A 398 17.45 -36.31 -8.05
CA ALA A 398 16.15 -36.94 -7.85
C ALA A 398 15.74 -36.88 -6.37
N GLN A 399 16.69 -37.12 -5.46
CA GLN A 399 16.52 -36.96 -4.02
C GLN A 399 16.18 -35.52 -3.64
N LEU A 400 16.87 -34.52 -4.21
CA LEU A 400 16.60 -33.09 -3.97
C LEU A 400 15.19 -32.67 -4.40
N LEU A 401 14.74 -33.11 -5.58
CA LEU A 401 13.39 -32.84 -6.08
C LEU A 401 12.33 -33.54 -5.22
N HIS A 402 12.57 -34.81 -4.85
CA HIS A 402 11.66 -35.59 -4.02
C HIS A 402 11.56 -35.03 -2.59
N HIS A 403 12.68 -34.61 -1.99
CA HIS A 403 12.73 -33.93 -0.69
C HIS A 403 11.87 -32.66 -0.71
N ARG A 404 12.04 -31.81 -1.73
CA ARG A 404 11.25 -30.58 -1.87
C ARG A 404 9.76 -30.90 -2.07
N MET A 405 9.43 -31.86 -2.93
CA MET A 405 8.05 -32.30 -3.17
C MET A 405 7.38 -32.81 -1.88
N LEU A 406 8.03 -33.74 -1.16
CA LEU A 406 7.48 -34.32 0.07
C LEU A 406 7.30 -33.26 1.17
N LYS A 407 8.27 -32.35 1.34
CA LYS A 407 8.16 -31.26 2.31
C LYS A 407 6.84 -30.50 2.13
N PHE A 408 6.56 -30.01 0.92
CA PHE A 408 5.32 -29.26 0.68
C PHE A 408 4.07 -30.15 0.64
N ARG A 409 4.17 -31.39 0.16
CA ARG A 409 3.01 -32.31 0.13
C ARG A 409 2.51 -32.70 1.52
N ASN A 410 3.40 -32.69 2.52
CA ASN A 410 3.12 -32.97 3.92
C ASN A 410 2.61 -31.74 4.71
N ILE A 411 2.55 -30.54 4.11
CA ILE A 411 2.00 -29.35 4.78
C ILE A 411 0.48 -29.35 4.63
N GLY A 412 -0.21 -29.42 5.77
CA GLY A 412 -1.67 -29.40 5.86
C GLY A 412 -2.18 -30.41 6.88
N GLY A 413 -3.38 -30.17 7.41
CA GLY A 413 -4.08 -31.10 8.28
C GLY A 413 -5.55 -31.14 7.90
N PHE A 414 -6.07 -32.34 7.67
CA PHE A 414 -7.48 -32.61 7.36
C PHE A 414 -7.87 -33.94 8.01
N ILE A 415 -9.18 -34.17 8.16
CA ILE A 415 -9.74 -35.43 8.68
C ILE A 415 -10.31 -36.17 7.48
N GLU A 416 -9.99 -37.46 7.34
CA GLU A 416 -10.58 -38.34 6.34
C GLU A 416 -11.80 -39.06 6.92
N GLY A 417 -12.92 -39.03 6.19
CA GLY A 417 -14.18 -39.67 6.62
C GLY A 417 -15.10 -38.74 7.42
N GLU A 418 -16.40 -38.89 7.13
CA GLU A 418 -17.52 -38.01 7.51
C GLU A 418 -17.41 -36.53 7.03
N PRO A 419 -18.30 -36.09 6.11
CA PRO A 419 -18.50 -34.68 5.87
C PRO A 419 -19.23 -34.09 7.07
N VAL A 420 -18.46 -33.62 8.07
CA VAL A 420 -18.96 -32.60 9.00
C VAL A 420 -19.14 -31.32 8.19
N ASP A 421 -20.29 -31.21 7.52
CA ASP A 421 -20.85 -29.91 7.22
C ASP A 421 -20.90 -29.18 8.58
N PRO A 422 -20.14 -28.10 8.78
CA PRO A 422 -20.21 -27.38 10.04
C PRO A 422 -21.66 -26.95 10.22
N GLU A 423 -22.26 -27.17 11.40
CA GLU A 423 -23.60 -26.65 11.72
C GLU A 423 -23.59 -25.14 11.50
N LYS A 424 -24.04 -24.78 10.31
CA LYS A 424 -23.80 -23.45 9.75
C LYS A 424 -24.89 -22.59 10.35
N LYS A 425 -24.61 -22.02 11.53
CA LYS A 425 -25.32 -20.83 11.99
C LYS A 425 -24.98 -19.69 11.04
N ILE A 426 -25.67 -19.70 9.90
CA ILE A 426 -25.59 -18.70 8.85
C ILE A 426 -26.23 -17.43 9.41
N ASN A 427 -25.43 -16.67 10.16
CA ASN A 427 -25.65 -15.25 10.40
C ASN A 427 -25.11 -14.43 9.21
N MET A 428 -25.20 -14.97 8.00
CA MET A 428 -25.25 -14.13 6.80
C MET A 428 -26.70 -13.64 6.71
N LYS A 429 -26.90 -12.33 6.47
CA LYS A 429 -28.17 -11.91 5.85
C LYS A 429 -28.33 -12.76 4.58
N LYS A 430 -29.46 -13.45 4.43
CA LYS A 430 -29.82 -14.05 3.14
C LYS A 430 -29.72 -12.92 2.10
N LYS A 431 -29.15 -13.23 0.95
CA LYS A 431 -29.29 -12.36 -0.23
C LYS A 431 -30.80 -12.18 -0.43
N GLU A 432 -31.25 -10.95 -0.55
CA GLU A 432 -32.65 -10.66 -0.88
C GLU A 432 -32.89 -11.22 -2.29
N GLU A 433 -33.48 -12.41 -2.35
CA GLU A 433 -34.17 -12.87 -3.56
C GLU A 433 -35.35 -11.94 -3.82
N PRO A 434 -35.80 -11.78 -5.07
CA PRO A 434 -36.90 -10.87 -5.38
C PRO A 434 -38.14 -11.31 -4.62
N ILE A 435 -38.58 -10.49 -3.65
CA ILE A 435 -39.85 -10.70 -2.98
C ILE A 435 -40.93 -10.42 -4.02
N GLU A 436 -41.57 -11.49 -4.50
CA GLU A 436 -42.86 -11.39 -5.17
C GLU A 436 -43.83 -10.63 -4.25
N LEU A 437 -44.49 -9.59 -4.78
CA LEU A 437 -45.40 -8.76 -4.00
C LEU A 437 -46.68 -9.55 -3.68
N GLU A 438 -46.68 -10.32 -2.60
CA GLU A 438 -47.91 -10.77 -1.94
C GLU A 438 -47.64 -11.11 -0.46
N ASN A 439 -48.49 -10.57 0.43
CA ASN A 439 -48.51 -10.78 1.89
C ASN A 439 -47.46 -10.04 2.76
N LEU A 440 -47.58 -8.71 2.86
CA LEU A 440 -47.07 -8.00 4.06
C LEU A 440 -48.10 -8.08 5.20
N GLY A 441 -47.88 -9.02 6.13
CA GLY A 441 -48.66 -9.18 7.36
C GLY A 441 -47.78 -9.08 8.62
N THR A 442 -47.77 -7.92 9.25
CA THR A 442 -47.52 -7.71 10.69
C THR A 442 -46.26 -8.36 11.31
N THR A 443 -45.12 -7.66 11.25
CA THR A 443 -44.06 -7.78 12.28
C THR A 443 -43.93 -6.45 13.04
N SER A 444 -43.79 -6.52 14.36
CA SER A 444 -44.11 -5.41 15.27
C SER A 444 -42.95 -4.43 15.52
N ASN A 445 -43.28 -3.13 15.64
CA ASN A 445 -42.32 -2.03 15.84
C ASN A 445 -41.42 -2.16 17.11
N LEU A 446 -41.79 -3.00 18.08
CA LEU A 446 -41.15 -3.11 19.39
C LEU A 446 -39.68 -3.60 19.36
N GLU A 447 -39.33 -4.46 18.40
CA GLU A 447 -37.95 -4.97 18.27
C GLU A 447 -37.02 -3.91 17.65
N LEU A 448 -37.52 -3.11 16.70
CA LEU A 448 -36.75 -2.03 16.07
C LEU A 448 -36.46 -0.88 17.05
N GLU A 449 -37.41 -0.52 17.92
CA GLU A 449 -37.21 0.54 18.92
C GLU A 449 -36.15 0.13 19.98
N THR A 450 -36.11 -1.14 20.38
CA THR A 450 -35.11 -1.64 21.34
C THR A 450 -33.69 -1.73 20.74
N GLU A 451 -33.56 -2.01 19.43
CA GLU A 451 -32.27 -1.96 18.73
C GLU A 451 -31.75 -0.50 18.57
N VAL A 452 -32.64 0.45 18.28
CA VAL A 452 -32.31 1.88 18.12
C VAL A 452 -31.85 2.50 19.44
N GLU A 453 -32.47 2.14 20.58
CA GLU A 453 -32.07 2.68 21.88
C GLU A 453 -30.69 2.17 22.34
N LYS A 454 -30.34 0.92 22.00
CA LYS A 454 -28.99 0.36 22.16
C LYS A 454 -27.94 1.16 21.37
N LEU A 455 -28.24 1.50 20.12
CA LEU A 455 -27.35 2.29 19.26
C LEU A 455 -27.14 3.70 19.79
N LYS A 456 -28.20 4.38 20.27
CA LYS A 456 -28.07 5.70 20.94
C LYS A 456 -27.14 5.64 22.15
N GLN A 457 -27.24 4.61 23.00
CA GLN A 457 -26.37 4.45 24.16
C GLN A 457 -24.90 4.15 23.79
N GLN A 458 -24.65 3.39 22.71
CA GLN A 458 -23.28 3.20 22.20
C GLN A 458 -22.68 4.51 21.67
N ILE A 459 -23.47 5.34 20.98
CA ILE A 459 -23.03 6.63 20.47
C ILE A 459 -22.69 7.59 21.61
N LEU A 460 -23.49 7.65 22.68
CA LEU A 460 -23.18 8.48 23.86
C LEU A 460 -21.84 8.10 24.50
N LYS A 461 -21.60 6.79 24.73
CA LYS A 461 -20.35 6.27 25.32
C LYS A 461 -19.10 6.53 24.47
N SER A 462 -19.26 6.87 23.18
CA SER A 462 -18.14 7.19 22.29
C SER A 462 -17.68 8.65 22.35
N LYS A 463 -18.46 9.57 22.95
CA LYS A 463 -18.16 11.01 22.99
C LYS A 463 -17.30 11.48 24.17
N GLU A 464 -17.05 10.64 25.18
CA GLU A 464 -16.28 11.02 26.40
C GLU A 464 -14.78 10.66 26.33
N GLY A 465 -14.30 10.10 25.21
CA GLY A 465 -12.93 9.59 25.07
C GLY A 465 -12.04 10.37 24.10
N THR A 466 -11.21 11.27 24.65
CA THR A 466 -10.05 11.95 24.01
C THR A 466 -10.35 12.93 22.85
N SER A 467 -9.74 14.12 22.91
CA SER A 467 -9.83 15.17 21.90
C SER A 467 -9.10 14.82 20.59
N PRO A 468 -9.74 14.95 19.41
CA PRO A 468 -9.03 14.94 18.13
C PRO A 468 -8.26 16.25 17.91
N GLU A 469 -7.05 16.16 17.34
CA GLU A 469 -6.31 17.33 16.84
C GLU A 469 -7.01 17.97 15.62
N PRO A 470 -6.73 19.25 15.29
CA PRO A 470 -7.47 19.97 14.26
C PRO A 470 -7.16 19.46 12.84
N ILE A 471 -8.23 19.22 12.07
CA ILE A 471 -8.19 18.75 10.67
C ILE A 471 -7.47 19.75 9.72
N ASP A 472 -7.36 21.02 10.12
CA ASP A 472 -6.75 22.12 9.35
C ASP A 472 -5.31 21.87 8.87
N VAL A 473 -4.48 21.17 9.65
CA VAL A 473 -3.04 21.03 9.34
C VAL A 473 -2.84 20.23 8.05
N GLY A 474 -3.58 19.13 7.90
CA GLY A 474 -3.43 18.21 6.76
C GLY A 474 -3.83 18.80 5.40
N VAL A 475 -4.79 19.74 5.37
CA VAL A 475 -5.22 20.39 4.11
C VAL A 475 -4.14 21.33 3.58
N ASN A 476 -3.45 22.03 4.47
CA ASN A 476 -2.36 22.94 4.10
C ASN A 476 -1.11 22.18 3.63
N GLU A 477 -0.75 21.08 4.32
CA GLU A 477 0.34 20.19 3.89
C GLU A 477 0.05 19.54 2.53
N LEU A 478 -1.20 19.12 2.29
CA LEU A 478 -1.61 18.56 1.01
C LEU A 478 -1.53 19.61 -0.12
N ALA A 479 -1.98 20.84 0.14
CA ALA A 479 -1.94 21.94 -0.84
C ALA A 479 -0.51 22.31 -1.25
N GLU A 480 0.42 22.46 -0.29
CA GLU A 480 1.83 22.73 -0.60
C GLU A 480 2.51 21.54 -1.31
N LYS A 481 2.11 20.30 -1.01
CA LYS A 481 2.60 19.12 -1.73
C LYS A 481 2.13 19.10 -3.19
N VAL A 482 0.83 19.27 -3.44
CA VAL A 482 0.27 19.31 -4.81
C VAL A 482 0.87 20.46 -5.62
N LYS A 483 1.07 21.63 -4.98
CA LYS A 483 1.73 22.80 -5.59
C LYS A 483 3.15 22.48 -6.03
N LYS A 484 3.96 21.88 -5.15
CA LYS A 484 5.32 21.46 -5.46
C LYS A 484 5.38 20.44 -6.60
N ASP A 485 4.46 19.48 -6.62
CA ASP A 485 4.38 18.47 -7.69
C ASP A 485 4.01 19.11 -9.04
N VAL A 486 3.12 20.12 -9.05
CA VAL A 486 2.76 20.91 -10.26
C VAL A 486 3.94 21.77 -10.73
N ASP A 487 4.62 22.47 -9.83
CA ASP A 487 5.80 23.30 -10.16
C ASP A 487 6.94 22.44 -10.74
N GLN A 488 7.14 21.22 -10.22
CA GLN A 488 8.10 20.26 -10.75
C GLN A 488 7.73 19.78 -12.16
N GLU A 489 6.47 19.41 -12.42
CA GLU A 489 6.04 18.98 -13.75
C GLU A 489 6.14 20.10 -14.79
N ILE A 490 5.76 21.34 -14.44
CA ILE A 490 5.93 22.50 -15.32
C ILE A 490 7.41 22.78 -15.60
N THR A 491 8.29 22.60 -14.60
CA THR A 491 9.75 22.74 -14.78
C THR A 491 10.30 21.68 -15.75
N MET A 492 9.91 20.42 -15.58
CA MET A 492 10.31 19.33 -16.50
C MET A 492 9.83 19.56 -17.94
N VAL A 493 8.62 20.11 -18.12
CA VAL A 493 8.13 20.53 -19.44
C VAL A 493 9.02 21.63 -20.02
N ALA A 494 9.30 22.70 -19.25
CA ALA A 494 10.15 23.81 -19.70
C ALA A 494 11.59 23.39 -20.05
N GLU A 495 12.18 22.47 -19.27
CA GLU A 495 13.47 21.83 -19.55
C GLU A 495 13.42 21.01 -20.85
N SER A 496 12.41 20.15 -21.02
CA SER A 496 12.26 19.30 -22.22
C SER A 496 12.11 20.08 -23.53
N MET A 497 11.65 21.35 -23.43
CA MET A 497 11.47 22.26 -24.55
C MET A 497 12.65 23.22 -24.78
N GLY A 498 13.69 23.18 -23.95
CA GLY A 498 14.80 24.13 -23.99
C GLY A 498 14.37 25.58 -23.71
N LEU A 499 13.29 25.79 -22.96
CA LEU A 499 12.79 27.12 -22.60
C LEU A 499 13.58 27.74 -21.44
N THR A 500 14.28 26.95 -20.65
CA THR A 500 15.16 27.38 -19.54
C THR A 500 16.25 28.35 -20.03
N ASP A 501 16.99 27.98 -21.07
CA ASP A 501 18.09 28.80 -21.61
C ASP A 501 17.56 30.12 -22.18
N LYS A 502 16.39 30.08 -22.84
CA LYS A 502 15.71 31.28 -23.34
C LYS A 502 15.24 32.19 -22.19
N LEU A 503 14.75 31.61 -21.09
CA LEU A 503 14.33 32.35 -19.89
C LEU A 503 15.51 33.03 -19.19
N ASP A 504 16.66 32.37 -19.09
CA ASP A 504 17.85 32.96 -18.47
C ASP A 504 18.53 34.00 -19.38
N MET A 505 18.53 33.80 -20.71
CA MET A 505 18.87 34.86 -21.66
C MET A 505 17.96 36.08 -21.47
N LEU A 506 16.64 35.90 -21.42
CA LEU A 506 15.66 36.97 -21.23
C LEU A 506 15.84 37.68 -19.88
N ARG A 507 16.09 36.94 -18.80
CA ARG A 507 16.44 37.51 -17.48
C ARG A 507 17.69 38.38 -17.57
N SER A 508 18.71 37.95 -18.31
CA SER A 508 19.94 38.74 -18.52
C SER A 508 19.71 40.00 -19.35
N GLU A 509 18.78 39.98 -20.33
CA GLU A 509 18.39 41.16 -21.10
C GLU A 509 17.59 42.14 -20.22
N ILE A 510 16.61 41.65 -19.45
CA ILE A 510 15.80 42.47 -18.53
C ILE A 510 16.68 43.12 -17.45
N ALA A 511 17.67 42.38 -16.91
CA ALA A 511 18.63 42.90 -15.93
C ALA A 511 19.59 43.95 -16.51
N LYS A 512 19.88 43.92 -17.81
CA LYS A 512 20.66 44.95 -18.52
C LYS A 512 19.83 46.17 -18.91
N ALA A 513 18.53 45.98 -19.16
CA ALA A 513 17.62 47.05 -19.60
C ALA A 513 17.00 47.86 -18.45
N ARG A 514 17.07 47.40 -17.19
CA ARG A 514 16.53 48.08 -16.01
C ARG A 514 17.62 48.48 -15.04
N THR A 515 17.78 49.79 -14.85
CA THR A 515 18.66 50.35 -13.81
C THR A 515 17.95 50.50 -12.45
N THR A 516 16.61 50.54 -12.42
CA THR A 516 15.81 50.55 -11.18
C THR A 516 14.53 49.71 -11.31
N PRO A 517 13.97 49.17 -10.20
CA PRO A 517 12.83 48.23 -10.25
C PRO A 517 11.53 48.80 -10.83
N GLU A 518 11.34 50.12 -10.73
CA GLU A 518 10.11 50.82 -11.11
C GLU A 518 10.06 51.27 -12.58
N GLN A 519 11.14 51.09 -13.34
CA GLN A 519 11.14 51.46 -14.77
C GLN A 519 10.15 50.57 -15.57
N PRO A 520 9.25 51.16 -16.39
CA PRO A 520 8.32 50.39 -17.22
C PRO A 520 9.10 49.50 -18.20
N MET A 521 8.65 48.26 -18.40
CA MET A 521 9.31 47.35 -19.35
C MET A 521 9.15 47.85 -20.78
N ASP A 522 10.26 47.88 -21.50
CA ASP A 522 10.30 48.20 -22.92
C ASP A 522 9.43 47.23 -23.75
N ALA A 523 8.79 47.74 -24.80
CA ALA A 523 7.79 47.02 -25.59
C ALA A 523 8.38 45.73 -26.20
N SER A 524 9.62 45.80 -26.70
CA SER A 524 10.32 44.64 -27.28
C SER A 524 10.53 43.49 -26.28
N LEU A 525 10.83 43.80 -25.02
CA LEU A 525 10.96 42.79 -23.97
C LEU A 525 9.60 42.17 -23.60
N LYS A 526 8.54 42.99 -23.59
CA LYS A 526 7.17 42.53 -23.33
C LYS A 526 6.69 41.55 -24.41
N ASP A 527 7.04 41.78 -25.67
CA ASP A 527 6.73 40.86 -26.77
C ASP A 527 7.53 39.56 -26.69
N LYS A 528 8.82 39.61 -26.29
CA LYS A 528 9.61 38.39 -26.01
C LYS A 528 9.02 37.57 -24.87
N VAL A 529 8.57 38.20 -23.78
CA VAL A 529 7.86 37.55 -22.66
C VAL A 529 6.58 36.87 -23.15
N ASN A 530 5.75 37.58 -23.91
CA ASN A 530 4.49 37.05 -24.44
C ASN A 530 4.72 35.87 -25.40
N LYS A 531 5.77 35.93 -26.23
CA LYS A 531 6.15 34.84 -27.12
C LYS A 531 6.57 33.58 -26.35
N LEU A 532 7.43 33.72 -25.34
CA LEU A 532 7.85 32.59 -24.49
C LEU A 532 6.68 32.00 -23.68
N LYS A 533 5.75 32.85 -23.21
CA LYS A 533 4.51 32.39 -22.57
C LYS A 533 3.68 31.53 -23.51
N LYS A 534 3.53 31.97 -24.78
CA LYS A 534 2.79 31.22 -25.79
C LYS A 534 3.47 29.89 -26.15
N GLU A 535 4.80 29.88 -26.33
CA GLU A 535 5.58 28.65 -26.55
C GLU A 535 5.39 27.66 -25.38
N LEU A 536 5.36 28.12 -24.13
CA LEU A 536 5.09 27.28 -22.95
C LEU A 536 3.64 26.76 -22.91
N GLU A 537 2.65 27.60 -23.21
CA GLU A 537 1.23 27.20 -23.25
C GLU A 537 0.96 26.14 -24.35
N GLU A 538 1.55 26.30 -25.54
CA GLU A 538 1.49 25.33 -26.62
C GLU A 538 2.15 23.99 -26.20
N GLY A 539 3.32 24.04 -25.54
CA GLY A 539 4.02 22.86 -25.03
C GLY A 539 3.27 22.08 -23.95
N LEU A 540 2.67 22.79 -22.99
CA LEU A 540 1.84 22.19 -21.94
C LEU A 540 0.64 21.43 -22.52
N SER A 541 0.10 21.88 -23.67
CA SER A 541 -1.00 21.20 -24.36
C SER A 541 -0.59 19.91 -25.09
N GLN A 542 0.68 19.81 -25.51
CA GLN A 542 1.23 18.67 -26.27
C GLN A 542 1.96 17.64 -25.38
N TYR A 543 2.14 17.93 -24.09
CA TYR A 543 2.82 17.05 -23.15
C TYR A 543 2.07 15.71 -22.95
N PRO A 544 2.74 14.53 -22.96
CA PRO A 544 2.07 13.22 -22.89
C PRO A 544 1.17 13.01 -21.67
N ASN A 545 1.43 13.72 -20.56
CA ASN A 545 0.66 13.66 -19.32
C ASN A 545 -0.15 14.94 -19.03
N SER A 546 -0.50 15.73 -20.06
CA SER A 546 -1.21 17.01 -19.89
C SER A 546 -2.53 16.90 -19.11
N GLY A 547 -3.24 15.77 -19.22
CA GLY A 547 -4.43 15.47 -18.40
C GLY A 547 -4.13 15.43 -16.90
N ILE A 548 -3.09 14.69 -16.50
CA ILE A 548 -2.67 14.54 -15.09
C ILE A 548 -2.29 15.90 -14.49
N LEU A 549 -1.58 16.74 -15.26
CA LEU A 549 -1.19 18.08 -14.84
C LEU A 549 -2.43 19.00 -14.66
N ASN A 550 -3.41 18.90 -15.57
CA ASN A 550 -4.66 19.65 -15.47
C ASN A 550 -5.52 19.20 -14.27
N ASP A 551 -5.54 17.90 -13.96
CA ASP A 551 -6.22 17.35 -12.78
C ASP A 551 -5.58 17.85 -11.48
N LYS A 552 -4.24 17.84 -11.38
CA LYS A 552 -3.52 18.42 -10.24
C LYS A 552 -3.77 19.93 -10.11
N LEU A 553 -3.81 20.66 -11.22
CA LEU A 553 -4.09 22.09 -11.23
C LEU A 553 -5.53 22.38 -10.76
N ASN A 554 -6.49 21.54 -11.12
CA ASN A 554 -7.88 21.65 -10.64
C ASN A 554 -7.99 21.27 -9.15
N MET A 555 -7.29 20.22 -8.70
CA MET A 555 -7.19 19.86 -7.28
C MET A 555 -6.61 21.03 -6.46
N LEU A 556 -5.58 21.71 -6.96
CA LEU A 556 -4.99 22.88 -6.30
C LEU A 556 -5.96 24.07 -6.24
N LYS A 557 -6.77 24.31 -7.28
CA LYS A 557 -7.85 25.31 -7.24
C LYS A 557 -8.87 24.99 -6.15
N GLU A 558 -9.32 23.74 -6.05
CA GLU A 558 -10.27 23.33 -5.00
C GLU A 558 -9.68 23.40 -3.59
N LEU A 559 -8.43 22.98 -3.39
CA LEU A 559 -7.75 23.14 -2.11
C LEU A 559 -7.63 24.62 -1.72
N SER A 560 -7.35 25.52 -2.67
CA SER A 560 -7.32 26.97 -2.42
C SER A 560 -8.71 27.57 -2.09
N ARG A 561 -9.80 27.00 -2.62
CA ARG A 561 -11.18 27.34 -2.26
C ARG A 561 -11.48 26.89 -0.84
N ILE A 562 -11.12 25.65 -0.49
CA ILE A 562 -11.29 25.09 0.86
C ILE A 562 -10.49 25.90 1.89
N GLN A 563 -9.23 26.25 1.62
CA GLN A 563 -8.41 27.11 2.49
C GLN A 563 -9.06 28.47 2.79
N LYS A 564 -9.73 29.09 1.82
CA LYS A 564 -10.46 30.36 2.03
C LYS A 564 -11.73 30.19 2.88
N LEU A 565 -12.33 29.00 2.88
CA LEU A 565 -13.57 28.70 3.63
C LEU A 565 -13.32 28.14 5.04
N MET A 566 -12.12 27.61 5.33
CA MET A 566 -11.76 27.09 6.67
C MET A 566 -11.91 28.11 7.81
N PRO A 567 -11.37 29.35 7.74
CA PRO A 567 -11.52 30.32 8.82
C PRO A 567 -13.00 30.68 9.09
N MET A 568 -13.79 30.94 8.02
CA MET A 568 -15.23 31.21 8.16
C MET A 568 -15.96 30.04 8.85
N LYS A 569 -15.63 28.79 8.51
CA LYS A 569 -16.23 27.61 9.14
C LYS A 569 -15.89 27.50 10.63
N GLN A 570 -14.67 27.85 11.04
CA GLN A 570 -14.28 27.87 12.45
C GLN A 570 -15.00 28.96 13.23
N GLU A 571 -15.15 30.14 12.63
CA GLU A 571 -15.80 31.30 13.23
C GLU A 571 -17.33 31.07 13.42
N ILE A 572 -17.99 30.51 12.40
CA ILE A 572 -19.40 30.06 12.48
C ILE A 572 -19.57 28.98 13.56
N ASN A 573 -18.67 28.00 13.64
CA ASN A 573 -18.70 26.95 14.67
C ASN A 573 -18.48 27.50 16.09
N LYS A 574 -17.71 28.59 16.24
CA LYS A 574 -17.53 29.30 17.51
C LYS A 574 -18.81 30.02 17.92
N GLY A 575 -19.41 30.79 17.01
CA GLY A 575 -20.71 31.46 17.23
C GLY A 575 -21.82 30.48 17.62
N LEU A 576 -21.95 29.36 16.91
CA LEU A 576 -22.89 28.28 17.25
C LEU A 576 -22.68 27.73 18.67
N LYS A 577 -21.43 27.49 19.08
CA LYS A 577 -21.11 27.03 20.43
C LYS A 577 -21.42 28.07 21.51
N GLU A 578 -21.27 29.36 21.23
CA GLU A 578 -21.60 30.44 22.17
C GLU A 578 -23.11 30.54 22.37
N ILE A 579 -23.91 30.50 21.30
CA ILE A 579 -25.38 30.50 21.38
C ILE A 579 -25.90 29.28 22.15
N MET A 580 -25.43 28.08 21.82
CA MET A 580 -25.85 26.82 22.47
C MET A 580 -25.44 26.73 23.96
N ASN A 581 -24.52 27.57 24.43
CA ASN A 581 -24.10 27.62 25.82
C ASN A 581 -24.70 28.79 26.62
N ARG A 582 -25.51 29.66 26.01
CA ARG A 582 -26.27 30.66 26.78
C ARG A 582 -27.24 29.97 27.75
N PRO A 583 -27.29 30.38 29.02
CA PRO A 583 -28.02 29.65 30.07
C PRO A 583 -29.54 29.64 29.84
N ASP A 584 -30.11 30.74 29.37
CA ASP A 584 -31.55 30.91 29.07
C ASP A 584 -32.04 29.96 27.97
N LEU A 585 -31.33 29.90 26.84
CA LEU A 585 -31.63 28.97 25.74
C LEU A 585 -31.40 27.52 26.17
N LYS A 586 -30.36 27.25 26.95
CA LYS A 586 -30.01 25.91 27.44
C LYS A 586 -31.05 25.40 28.45
N GLU A 587 -31.59 26.25 29.32
CA GLU A 587 -32.71 25.93 30.20
C GLU A 587 -34.00 25.67 29.42
N LYS A 588 -34.39 26.56 28.49
CA LYS A 588 -35.58 26.36 27.63
C LYS A 588 -35.51 25.04 26.86
N VAL A 589 -34.37 24.72 26.24
CA VAL A 589 -34.15 23.47 25.50
C VAL A 589 -34.16 22.25 26.44
N ASN A 590 -33.62 22.36 27.65
CA ASN A 590 -33.65 21.26 28.63
C ASN A 590 -35.04 21.03 29.24
N LEU A 591 -35.84 22.08 29.43
CA LEU A 591 -37.24 21.98 29.86
C LEU A 591 -38.08 21.29 28.77
N LEU A 592 -37.99 21.74 27.51
CA LEU A 592 -38.64 21.06 26.37
C LEU A 592 -38.20 19.60 26.21
N LYS A 593 -36.91 19.29 26.38
CA LYS A 593 -36.42 17.90 26.35
C LYS A 593 -37.01 17.05 27.48
N LYS A 594 -37.22 17.60 28.68
CA LYS A 594 -37.89 16.89 29.78
C LYS A 594 -39.39 16.72 29.52
N GLU A 595 -40.07 17.74 29.01
CA GLU A 595 -41.49 17.72 28.67
C GLU A 595 -41.78 16.64 27.59
N ILE A 596 -40.97 16.61 26.53
CA ILE A 596 -41.04 15.60 25.46
C ILE A 596 -40.62 14.19 25.95
N SER A 597 -39.60 14.10 26.81
CA SER A 597 -39.18 12.81 27.37
C SER A 597 -40.22 12.19 28.32
N ASN A 598 -41.11 13.00 28.91
CA ASN A 598 -42.16 12.53 29.80
C ASN A 598 -43.41 12.06 29.06
N THR A 599 -43.63 12.44 27.79
CA THR A 599 -44.75 11.96 26.96
C THR A 599 -44.44 10.69 26.16
N GLY A 600 -43.19 10.23 26.13
CA GLY A 600 -42.80 8.97 25.49
C GLY A 600 -42.81 8.99 23.96
N ALA A 601 -42.96 10.15 23.32
CA ALA A 601 -42.98 10.30 21.87
C ALA A 601 -41.62 9.95 21.24
N SER A 602 -41.60 8.93 20.34
CA SER A 602 -40.36 8.51 19.65
C SER A 602 -40.14 9.22 18.31
N LYS A 603 -41.19 9.81 17.70
CA LYS A 603 -41.11 10.58 16.44
C LYS A 603 -41.82 11.94 16.57
N ALA A 604 -41.42 12.90 15.73
CA ALA A 604 -41.98 14.26 15.73
C ALA A 604 -43.46 14.34 15.29
N SER A 605 -43.98 13.28 14.66
CA SER A 605 -45.42 13.09 14.37
C SER A 605 -46.25 12.98 15.65
N ASP A 606 -45.69 12.38 16.70
CA ASP A 606 -46.40 11.84 17.87
C ASP A 606 -46.52 12.87 19.01
N LEU A 607 -45.92 14.06 18.82
CA LEU A 607 -46.08 15.22 19.69
C LEU A 607 -47.48 15.80 19.54
N ASP A 608 -48.07 16.31 20.61
CA ASP A 608 -49.31 17.10 20.51
C ASP A 608 -49.05 18.47 19.84
N ASP A 609 -50.11 19.17 19.46
CA ASP A 609 -50.00 20.42 18.70
C ASP A 609 -49.43 21.58 19.53
N ASP A 610 -49.61 21.59 20.86
CA ASP A 610 -49.00 22.58 21.76
C ASP A 610 -47.49 22.34 21.91
N GLN A 611 -47.06 21.08 22.01
CA GLN A 611 -45.65 20.67 21.98
C GLN A 611 -44.99 21.01 20.64
N LYS A 612 -45.67 20.77 19.51
CA LYS A 612 -45.20 21.17 18.18
C LYS A 612 -45.07 22.70 18.09
N GLU A 613 -46.02 23.46 18.62
CA GLU A 613 -45.94 24.93 18.61
C GLU A 613 -44.80 25.47 19.51
N LYS A 614 -44.64 24.95 20.72
CA LYS A 614 -43.52 25.27 21.63
C LYS A 614 -42.16 24.98 20.98
N LEU A 615 -42.01 23.82 20.34
CA LEU A 615 -40.81 23.45 19.59
C LEU A 615 -40.55 24.43 18.43
N LEU A 616 -41.60 24.83 17.70
CA LEU A 616 -41.48 25.79 16.60
C LEU A 616 -41.08 27.19 17.09
N ARG A 617 -41.61 27.63 18.23
CA ARG A 617 -41.26 28.92 18.88
C ARG A 617 -39.79 28.93 19.29
N VAL A 618 -39.29 27.91 19.99
CA VAL A 618 -37.87 27.83 20.38
C VAL A 618 -36.95 27.69 19.17
N LYS A 619 -37.37 26.97 18.12
CA LYS A 619 -36.61 26.91 16.85
C LYS A 619 -36.50 28.28 16.18
N LYS A 620 -37.56 29.09 16.17
CA LYS A 620 -37.54 30.47 15.67
C LYS A 620 -36.66 31.39 16.52
N GLU A 621 -36.68 31.22 17.85
CA GLU A 621 -35.86 32.01 18.78
C GLU A 621 -34.35 31.73 18.56
N ILE A 622 -33.96 30.45 18.45
CA ILE A 622 -32.57 30.05 18.13
C ILE A 622 -32.15 30.57 16.75
N ALA A 623 -33.03 30.51 15.74
CA ALA A 623 -32.73 31.01 14.40
C ALA A 623 -32.52 32.54 14.40
N SER A 624 -33.33 33.30 15.15
CA SER A 624 -33.17 34.76 15.26
C SER A 624 -31.88 35.16 15.97
N GLU A 625 -31.48 34.47 17.04
CA GLU A 625 -30.20 34.72 17.71
C GLU A 625 -28.99 34.32 16.86
N LEU A 626 -29.11 33.24 16.06
CA LEU A 626 -28.09 32.88 15.06
C LEU A 626 -27.96 33.95 13.97
N GLU A 627 -29.08 34.50 13.49
CA GLU A 627 -29.08 35.57 12.49
C GLU A 627 -28.43 36.86 13.03
N LYS A 628 -28.75 37.27 14.27
CA LYS A 628 -28.13 38.43 14.93
C LYS A 628 -26.62 38.26 15.12
N THR A 629 -26.18 37.09 15.55
CA THR A 629 -24.75 36.81 15.77
C THR A 629 -23.98 36.76 14.45
N LEU A 630 -24.52 36.12 13.40
CA LEU A 630 -23.91 36.13 12.07
C LEU A 630 -23.84 37.54 11.47
N LYS A 631 -24.89 38.36 11.62
CA LYS A 631 -24.87 39.77 11.22
C LYS A 631 -23.84 40.59 12.00
N SER A 632 -23.64 40.31 13.30
CA SER A 632 -22.58 40.96 14.10
C SER A 632 -21.16 40.56 13.69
N MET A 633 -21.01 39.49 12.89
CA MET A 633 -19.75 39.02 12.31
C MET A 633 -19.51 39.55 10.88
N ASN A 634 -20.23 40.59 10.44
CA ASN A 634 -20.16 41.16 9.08
C ASN A 634 -20.47 40.15 7.94
N LEU A 635 -21.29 39.13 8.22
CA LEU A 635 -21.79 38.21 7.21
C LEU A 635 -23.22 38.64 6.78
N ASP A 636 -23.41 38.90 5.48
CA ASP A 636 -24.75 39.10 4.92
C ASP A 636 -25.54 37.79 4.97
N VAL A 637 -26.72 37.83 5.58
CA VAL A 637 -27.62 36.67 5.74
C VAL A 637 -28.92 36.93 4.98
N GLU A 638 -29.08 36.28 3.83
CA GLU A 638 -30.37 36.18 3.14
C GLU A 638 -31.22 35.06 3.75
N THR A 639 -32.36 35.44 4.34
CA THR A 639 -33.36 34.49 4.82
C THR A 639 -34.20 33.99 3.64
N LEU A 640 -33.89 32.81 3.11
CA LEU A 640 -34.75 32.13 2.14
C LEU A 640 -36.09 31.75 2.82
N PRO A 641 -37.25 32.28 2.37
CA PRO A 641 -38.53 31.81 2.88
C PRO A 641 -38.75 30.35 2.48
N SER A 642 -39.41 29.58 3.35
CA SER A 642 -39.81 28.19 3.08
C SER A 642 -40.82 28.15 1.94
N ASN A 643 -40.32 28.03 0.70
CA ASN A 643 -41.10 28.24 -0.50
C ASN A 643 -41.90 26.96 -0.87
N PRO A 644 -43.25 26.96 -0.80
CA PRO A 644 -44.07 25.75 -1.01
C PRO A 644 -43.84 25.07 -2.37
N ILE A 645 -43.49 25.88 -3.36
CA ILE A 645 -43.16 25.51 -4.74
C ILE A 645 -42.04 24.44 -4.79
N LEU A 646 -41.08 24.47 -3.84
CA LEU A 646 -39.95 23.52 -3.86
C LEU A 646 -40.35 22.09 -3.41
N SER A 647 -41.39 21.96 -2.58
CA SER A 647 -41.99 20.65 -2.27
C SER A 647 -42.72 20.09 -3.48
N GLU A 648 -43.52 20.92 -4.14
CA GLU A 648 -44.37 20.56 -5.27
C GLU A 648 -43.53 20.10 -6.49
N ILE A 649 -42.48 20.86 -6.84
CA ILE A 649 -41.54 20.46 -7.90
C ILE A 649 -40.82 19.14 -7.55
N LYS A 650 -40.52 18.87 -6.28
CA LYS A 650 -39.90 17.60 -5.86
C LYS A 650 -40.83 16.40 -6.00
N GLU A 651 -42.14 16.58 -5.92
CA GLU A 651 -43.10 15.50 -6.15
C GLU A 651 -43.29 15.24 -7.64
N LYS A 652 -43.51 16.28 -8.45
CA LYS A 652 -43.56 16.17 -9.92
C LYS A 652 -42.30 15.50 -10.51
N LEU A 653 -41.12 15.75 -9.93
CA LEU A 653 -39.86 15.17 -10.41
C LEU A 653 -39.71 13.67 -10.04
N LYS A 654 -40.38 13.19 -8.98
CA LYS A 654 -40.51 11.75 -8.68
C LYS A 654 -41.52 11.08 -9.60
N GLU A 655 -42.62 11.76 -9.91
CA GLU A 655 -43.65 11.29 -10.84
C GLU A 655 -43.05 11.05 -12.24
N LEU A 656 -42.26 12.01 -12.74
CA LEU A 656 -41.55 11.85 -14.01
C LEU A 656 -40.54 10.67 -14.01
N ASP A 657 -39.81 10.46 -12.92
CA ASP A 657 -38.88 9.32 -12.77
C ASP A 657 -39.62 7.96 -12.74
N LEU A 658 -40.85 7.92 -12.20
CA LEU A 658 -41.72 6.74 -12.28
C LEU A 658 -42.22 6.50 -13.72
N GLU A 659 -42.73 7.53 -14.40
CA GLU A 659 -43.20 7.42 -15.79
C GLU A 659 -42.10 6.97 -16.75
N ILE A 660 -40.86 7.47 -16.60
CA ILE A 660 -39.72 7.03 -17.40
C ILE A 660 -39.42 5.54 -17.15
N LYS A 661 -39.49 5.07 -15.90
CA LYS A 661 -39.25 3.66 -15.56
C LYS A 661 -40.35 2.74 -16.07
N GLU A 662 -41.59 3.19 -16.13
CA GLU A 662 -42.69 2.45 -16.74
C GLU A 662 -42.57 2.42 -18.27
N GLY A 663 -42.27 3.55 -18.92
CA GLY A 663 -42.01 3.61 -20.36
C GLY A 663 -40.87 2.68 -20.81
N ILE A 664 -39.79 2.58 -20.02
CA ILE A 664 -38.70 1.61 -20.25
C ILE A 664 -39.20 0.16 -20.13
N ARG A 665 -40.02 -0.14 -19.11
CA ARG A 665 -40.57 -1.48 -18.89
C ARG A 665 -41.49 -1.90 -20.02
N ASP A 666 -42.34 -0.99 -20.49
CA ASP A 666 -43.28 -1.23 -21.59
C ASP A 666 -42.56 -1.34 -22.94
N ALA A 667 -41.50 -0.56 -23.17
CA ALA A 667 -40.65 -0.69 -24.35
C ALA A 667 -40.04 -2.09 -24.46
N ILE A 668 -39.56 -2.65 -23.33
CA ILE A 668 -38.97 -3.99 -23.26
C ILE A 668 -40.05 -5.09 -23.41
N ASN A 669 -41.26 -4.87 -22.89
CA ASN A 669 -42.34 -5.85 -22.95
C ASN A 669 -43.04 -5.90 -24.32
N ASN A 670 -43.23 -4.75 -24.97
CA ASN A 670 -43.99 -4.63 -26.21
C ASN A 670 -43.12 -4.80 -27.48
N SER A 671 -41.81 -4.55 -27.40
CA SER A 671 -40.89 -4.80 -28.51
C SER A 671 -40.31 -6.22 -28.43
N THR A 672 -40.84 -7.12 -29.26
CA THR A 672 -40.29 -8.48 -29.44
C THR A 672 -38.83 -8.45 -29.92
N ASP A 673 -38.43 -7.46 -30.72
CA ASP A 673 -37.05 -7.28 -31.17
C ASP A 673 -36.10 -6.93 -30.01
N LEU A 674 -36.47 -5.98 -29.13
CA LEU A 674 -35.66 -5.65 -27.95
C LEU A 674 -35.59 -6.83 -26.97
N LYS A 675 -36.71 -7.51 -26.74
CA LYS A 675 -36.77 -8.68 -25.87
C LYS A 675 -35.87 -9.81 -26.37
N ASN A 676 -35.95 -10.13 -27.67
CA ASN A 676 -35.09 -11.13 -28.31
C ASN A 676 -33.60 -10.72 -28.24
N LYS A 677 -33.27 -9.44 -28.49
CA LYS A 677 -31.88 -8.95 -28.38
C LYS A 677 -31.33 -9.02 -26.96
N ILE A 678 -32.15 -8.75 -25.94
CA ILE A 678 -31.78 -8.90 -24.53
C ILE A 678 -31.57 -10.38 -24.17
N GLU A 679 -32.37 -11.29 -24.72
CA GLU A 679 -32.25 -12.73 -24.51
C GLU A 679 -31.02 -13.34 -25.22
N ILE A 680 -30.75 -12.92 -26.46
CA ILE A 680 -29.52 -13.24 -27.18
C ILE A 680 -28.29 -12.68 -26.43
N LEU A 681 -28.35 -11.45 -25.92
CA LEU A 681 -27.25 -10.88 -25.13
C LEU A 681 -26.99 -11.68 -23.84
N LYS A 682 -28.03 -12.20 -23.18
CA LYS A 682 -27.86 -13.09 -22.01
C LYS A 682 -27.17 -14.39 -22.40
N LEU A 683 -27.65 -15.06 -23.45
CA LEU A 683 -27.06 -16.30 -23.96
C LEU A 683 -25.60 -16.11 -24.40
N GLU A 684 -25.28 -15.01 -25.08
CA GLU A 684 -23.91 -14.74 -25.53
C GLU A 684 -22.96 -14.42 -24.37
N VAL A 685 -23.46 -13.76 -23.31
CA VAL A 685 -22.70 -13.52 -22.05
C VAL A 685 -22.53 -14.81 -21.24
N GLU A 686 -23.48 -15.75 -21.32
CA GLU A 686 -23.39 -17.06 -20.66
C GLU A 686 -22.43 -18.01 -21.40
N ASN A 687 -22.50 -18.04 -22.74
CA ASN A 687 -21.59 -18.77 -23.62
C ASN A 687 -20.15 -18.25 -23.57
N ALA A 688 -19.97 -16.94 -23.33
CA ALA A 688 -18.66 -16.29 -23.24
C ALA A 688 -17.75 -16.84 -22.12
N GLY A 689 -18.33 -17.35 -21.03
CA GLY A 689 -17.57 -17.88 -19.88
C GLY A 689 -16.57 -16.89 -19.27
N GLU A 690 -15.52 -17.41 -18.62
CA GLU A 690 -14.49 -16.59 -17.98
C GLU A 690 -13.44 -16.02 -18.98
N SER A 691 -13.46 -16.45 -20.25
CA SER A 691 -12.47 -16.04 -21.26
C SER A 691 -13.06 -15.98 -22.68
N PRO A 692 -13.92 -14.98 -23.00
CA PRO A 692 -14.46 -14.82 -24.33
C PRO A 692 -13.40 -14.41 -25.35
N ASP A 693 -13.49 -15.01 -26.53
CA ASP A 693 -12.74 -14.68 -27.73
C ASP A 693 -13.11 -13.29 -28.28
N ALA A 694 -12.32 -12.80 -29.23
CA ALA A 694 -12.47 -11.45 -29.76
C ALA A 694 -13.79 -11.22 -30.54
N GLU A 695 -14.33 -12.27 -31.16
CA GLU A 695 -15.55 -12.18 -31.96
C GLU A 695 -16.78 -12.07 -31.04
N THR A 696 -16.85 -12.92 -30.02
CA THR A 696 -17.89 -12.89 -28.97
C THR A 696 -17.89 -11.57 -28.20
N LYS A 697 -16.71 -11.00 -27.91
CA LYS A 697 -16.59 -9.65 -27.31
C LYS A 697 -17.19 -8.55 -28.20
N SER A 698 -16.97 -8.60 -29.52
CA SER A 698 -17.57 -7.62 -30.44
C SER A 698 -19.09 -7.75 -30.46
N LYS A 699 -19.62 -8.98 -30.61
CA LYS A 699 -21.07 -9.25 -30.62
C LYS A 699 -21.78 -8.72 -29.37
N ILE A 700 -21.19 -8.89 -28.19
CA ILE A 700 -21.72 -8.37 -26.91
C ILE A 700 -21.75 -6.83 -26.90
N VAL A 701 -20.76 -6.15 -27.48
CA VAL A 701 -20.74 -4.68 -27.58
C VAL A 701 -21.78 -4.18 -28.58
N ASP A 702 -21.88 -4.81 -29.75
CA ASP A 702 -22.82 -4.42 -30.81
C ASP A 702 -24.28 -4.62 -30.36
N LEU A 703 -24.58 -5.72 -29.65
CA LEU A 703 -25.90 -5.97 -29.06
C LEU A 703 -26.27 -4.93 -28.00
N LYS A 704 -25.33 -4.54 -27.13
CA LYS A 704 -25.57 -3.47 -26.13
C LYS A 704 -25.90 -2.13 -26.80
N GLN A 705 -25.15 -1.73 -27.84
CA GLN A 705 -25.42 -0.49 -28.57
C GLN A 705 -26.80 -0.51 -29.25
N GLN A 706 -27.21 -1.65 -29.81
CA GLN A 706 -28.54 -1.79 -30.42
C GLN A 706 -29.68 -1.71 -29.39
N ILE A 707 -29.51 -2.33 -28.22
CA ILE A 707 -30.49 -2.26 -27.13
C ILE A 707 -30.59 -0.83 -26.58
N GLU A 708 -29.45 -0.16 -26.34
CA GLU A 708 -29.45 1.25 -25.93
C GLU A 708 -30.15 2.15 -26.95
N LYS A 709 -29.96 1.91 -28.25
CA LYS A 709 -30.60 2.71 -29.30
C LYS A 709 -32.12 2.54 -29.27
N GLY A 710 -32.63 1.29 -29.22
CA GLY A 710 -34.07 1.03 -29.16
C GLY A 710 -34.72 1.53 -27.87
N LEU A 711 -34.01 1.47 -26.74
CA LEU A 711 -34.48 2.09 -25.49
C LEU A 711 -34.53 3.62 -25.58
N LYS A 712 -33.52 4.27 -26.16
CA LYS A 712 -33.53 5.73 -26.41
C LYS A 712 -34.68 6.13 -27.33
N GLU A 713 -34.95 5.37 -28.39
CA GLU A 713 -36.09 5.61 -29.29
C GLU A 713 -37.44 5.48 -28.58
N ALA A 714 -37.59 4.53 -27.64
CA ALA A 714 -38.83 4.36 -26.88
C ALA A 714 -39.03 5.37 -25.73
N ILE A 715 -37.94 5.82 -25.09
CA ILE A 715 -38.00 6.85 -24.03
C ILE A 715 -38.28 8.24 -24.61
N ASN A 716 -37.84 8.50 -25.86
CA ASN A 716 -38.04 9.77 -26.57
C ASN A 716 -39.49 10.01 -27.05
N SER A 717 -40.49 9.73 -26.21
CA SER A 717 -41.86 10.20 -26.45
C SER A 717 -41.94 11.71 -26.24
N SER A 718 -42.69 12.42 -27.10
CA SER A 718 -42.83 13.88 -27.03
C SER A 718 -43.38 14.33 -25.67
N ALA A 719 -44.29 13.57 -25.07
CA ALA A 719 -44.91 13.88 -23.79
C ALA A 719 -43.91 13.88 -22.61
N LEU A 720 -42.97 12.92 -22.56
CA LEU A 720 -41.94 12.89 -21.49
C LEU A 720 -40.95 14.04 -21.64
N ILE A 721 -40.57 14.37 -22.88
CA ILE A 721 -39.68 15.49 -23.20
C ILE A 721 -40.34 16.84 -22.85
N GLU A 722 -41.62 17.01 -23.18
CA GLU A 722 -42.40 18.21 -22.81
C GLU A 722 -42.54 18.36 -21.29
N LYS A 723 -42.85 17.27 -20.55
CA LYS A 723 -42.88 17.30 -19.07
C LYS A 723 -41.51 17.67 -18.48
N TYR A 724 -40.43 17.10 -19.01
CA TYR A 724 -39.05 17.39 -18.59
C TYR A 724 -38.67 18.86 -18.81
N GLU A 725 -38.88 19.41 -20.01
CA GLU A 725 -38.57 20.83 -20.28
C GLU A 725 -39.49 21.77 -19.52
N THR A 726 -40.77 21.42 -19.28
CA THR A 726 -41.68 22.19 -18.44
C THR A 726 -41.18 22.26 -16.98
N LEU A 727 -40.75 21.13 -16.42
CA LEU A 727 -40.16 21.07 -15.07
C LEU A 727 -38.85 21.84 -14.95
N LYS A 728 -38.02 21.79 -16.00
CA LYS A 728 -36.77 22.56 -16.09
C LYS A 728 -37.05 24.07 -16.15
N GLN A 729 -38.08 24.50 -16.86
CA GLN A 729 -38.56 25.89 -16.85
C GLN A 729 -39.19 26.32 -15.52
N GLU A 730 -39.92 25.43 -14.82
CA GLU A 730 -40.40 25.69 -13.46
C GLU A 730 -39.23 25.85 -12.47
N MET A 731 -38.19 25.01 -12.54
CA MET A 731 -36.98 25.17 -11.72
C MET A 731 -36.17 26.43 -12.05
N ALA A 732 -36.07 26.82 -13.32
CA ALA A 732 -35.37 28.04 -13.75
C ALA A 732 -36.01 29.33 -13.23
N LYS A 733 -37.28 29.29 -12.80
CA LYS A 733 -37.95 30.42 -12.12
C LYS A 733 -37.64 30.50 -10.63
N VAL A 734 -37.04 29.45 -10.05
CA VAL A 734 -36.79 29.31 -8.59
C VAL A 734 -35.31 29.36 -8.24
N PHE A 735 -34.42 28.95 -9.16
CA PHE A 735 -32.97 28.90 -8.94
C PHE A 735 -32.19 29.63 -10.05
N PRO A 736 -31.02 30.24 -9.75
CA PRO A 736 -30.14 30.79 -10.78
C PRO A 736 -29.63 29.68 -11.71
N ALA A 737 -29.54 30.00 -13.01
CA ALA A 737 -29.33 29.05 -14.11
C ALA A 737 -28.24 28.00 -13.85
N ASN A 738 -27.10 28.42 -13.31
CA ASN A 738 -25.92 27.59 -13.03
C ASN A 738 -26.24 26.39 -12.11
N VAL A 739 -27.20 26.54 -11.18
CA VAL A 739 -27.62 25.47 -10.25
C VAL A 739 -28.64 24.51 -10.87
N VAL A 740 -29.38 24.99 -11.88
CA VAL A 740 -30.33 24.18 -12.64
C VAL A 740 -29.58 23.25 -13.59
N GLU A 741 -28.57 23.76 -14.32
CA GLU A 741 -27.74 22.94 -15.19
C GLU A 741 -26.99 21.85 -14.42
N GLU A 742 -26.41 22.16 -13.27
CA GLU A 742 -25.65 21.18 -12.46
C GLU A 742 -26.53 19.99 -12.04
N ARG A 743 -27.81 20.22 -11.70
CA ARG A 743 -28.76 19.18 -11.27
C ARG A 743 -29.36 18.37 -12.42
N PHE A 744 -29.43 18.92 -13.62
CA PHE A 744 -29.94 18.23 -14.82
C PHE A 744 -28.82 17.67 -15.73
N SER A 745 -27.55 18.00 -15.45
CA SER A 745 -26.36 17.53 -16.20
C SER A 745 -26.21 16.01 -16.29
N GLY A 746 -26.81 15.25 -15.37
CA GLY A 746 -26.85 13.79 -15.42
C GLY A 746 -27.74 13.20 -16.54
N LEU A 747 -28.45 14.03 -17.32
CA LEU A 747 -29.41 13.60 -18.35
C LEU A 747 -29.13 14.16 -19.76
N SER A 748 -28.11 15.02 -19.97
CA SER A 748 -27.77 15.57 -21.29
C SER A 748 -26.31 15.28 -21.67
N ASN A 749 -26.12 14.53 -22.76
CA ASN A 749 -24.84 13.98 -23.22
C ASN A 749 -23.73 15.01 -23.53
N GLY A 750 -22.50 14.51 -23.57
CA GLY A 750 -21.28 15.32 -23.72
C GLY A 750 -21.15 16.16 -25.00
N GLY A 751 -20.43 17.28 -24.84
CA GLY A 751 -19.87 18.05 -25.95
C GLY A 751 -19.69 19.57 -25.70
N LEU A 752 -18.45 19.98 -25.43
CA LEU A 752 -17.85 21.32 -25.71
C LEU A 752 -18.34 22.61 -25.00
N LYS A 753 -17.47 23.17 -24.13
CA LYS A 753 -16.92 24.58 -24.07
C LYS A 753 -17.90 25.80 -24.04
N GLN A 754 -17.60 26.98 -23.44
CA GLN A 754 -16.40 27.58 -22.83
C GLN A 754 -16.74 28.81 -21.92
N ASP A 755 -15.95 29.01 -20.85
CA ASP A 755 -15.55 30.29 -20.18
C ASP A 755 -16.51 31.39 -19.64
N VAL A 756 -15.96 32.15 -18.66
CA VAL A 756 -16.26 33.56 -18.25
C VAL A 756 -17.07 33.82 -16.94
N LEU A 757 -16.34 33.77 -15.81
CA LEU A 757 -16.11 34.85 -14.81
C LEU A 757 -17.20 35.41 -13.84
N GLN A 758 -16.70 35.65 -12.61
CA GLN A 758 -17.16 36.55 -11.53
C GLN A 758 -18.49 36.25 -10.79
N ASN A 759 -18.38 35.87 -9.50
CA ASN A 759 -19.00 36.62 -8.39
C ASN A 759 -18.48 36.19 -6.99
N LYS A 760 -18.79 37.01 -5.97
CA LYS A 760 -18.37 36.85 -4.55
C LYS A 760 -19.06 35.66 -3.86
N PRO A 761 -18.50 35.09 -2.77
CA PRO A 761 -19.15 34.02 -2.02
C PRO A 761 -20.34 34.54 -1.18
N THR A 762 -21.55 34.10 -1.51
CA THR A 762 -22.76 34.22 -0.67
C THR A 762 -23.04 32.91 0.05
N VAL A 763 -23.60 32.98 1.27
CA VAL A 763 -23.92 31.81 2.10
C VAL A 763 -25.43 31.73 2.33
N GLY A 764 -26.11 30.82 1.64
CA GLY A 764 -27.54 30.55 1.84
C GLY A 764 -27.78 29.59 3.01
N ILE A 765 -28.59 29.99 4.00
CA ILE A 765 -28.98 29.14 5.12
C ILE A 765 -30.31 28.45 4.80
N ASN A 766 -30.29 27.13 4.61
CA ASN A 766 -31.49 26.34 4.34
C ASN A 766 -32.12 25.84 5.66
N VAL A 767 -33.27 26.39 6.05
CA VAL A 767 -33.98 26.04 7.29
C VAL A 767 -35.09 24.99 7.03
N GLY A 768 -34.75 23.93 6.28
CA GLY A 768 -35.70 22.90 5.80
C GLY A 768 -35.29 21.44 6.06
N SER A 769 -36.08 20.78 6.92
CA SER A 769 -36.21 19.31 7.12
C SER A 769 -35.12 18.34 6.61
N THR A 770 -34.11 18.07 7.44
CA THR A 770 -33.56 16.71 7.62
C THR A 770 -33.29 16.46 9.12
N GLY A 771 -33.46 15.23 9.57
CA GLY A 771 -33.53 14.89 11.00
C GLY A 771 -32.18 14.71 11.71
N SER A 772 -32.17 15.04 13.01
CA SER A 772 -31.32 14.45 14.05
C SER A 772 -29.80 14.35 13.81
N HIS A 773 -29.08 15.46 13.95
CA HIS A 773 -27.67 15.46 14.38
C HIS A 773 -27.40 16.53 15.45
N SER A 774 -27.43 16.11 16.72
CA SER A 774 -26.77 16.76 17.87
C SER A 774 -26.59 15.76 19.03
#